data_AF-A0A401QSR5-F1
#
_entry.id   AF-A0A401QSR5-F1
#
_cell.length_a   1.000
_cell.length_b   1.000
_cell.length_c   1.000
_cell.angle_alpha   90.00
_cell.angle_beta   90.00
_cell.angle_gamma   90.00
#
_symmetry.space_group_name_H-M   'P 1'
#
loop_
_entity.id
_entity.type
_entity.pdbx_description
1 polymer ?
#
loop_
_entity_poly.entity_id
_entity_poly.type
_entity_poly.pdbx_seq_one_letter_code
_entity_poly.pdbx_strand_id
1 'polypeptide(L)'
;MAAAHTTRRRLGACVATALAVTVGAGVLAAPGAVAVSTVVSGATAADGVKLSVGTDVVSTGDTGYLTSRKDDLGTTALEWHTYADGSVLPISPGTTGHDSTSDTVVTSDGGTTVHLRDMTVDAAPLASFDLASEFRPGAKLVGVVGANLFVSVPTTGDYHELWQLSPVDGGAEKTKLTANPYDLDFKVVASTGHDLLVLGSSRVFSGPTFRTEYWKALTTVSSGAVVDMIGRENTGPWSQSSTGAYTADHSAWTEYQAGATVLVAATPTSRKKFTLDASMGGAVIAGIVGDTLLYGVPGEAEGGTPSPLYARSITAADAVPQQLLKHFSSVAHAPDGSLLVRGATADADGLFRIADGDVGGPSVTLVADTGRVPALKVTDAKVPTAVNLEKAGTTVPMEWTVSRANVTAGLTLTHPATGKQLTARPSRPFSDNRFRFDWDGVLDGISAPNGTYTWQLTATPADGAGGPVSCSGSFQVAREANPHDANDNGSTDVLARDASGVLWRDDLFDWPAGGQVATAKRTRIGAGWQTYDQIEAVGNIAGAPAGDVVARDRSGVLWAYLGKGDGTFAPPLKVGGGWQVYNKITGGSDLTGDGRPDLLATDTAGVLWLYKGTGSWSAPFATRVKVGAGWQVYNQLTAVGDIAGTTAGDLVARDTAGVLWLYQGNGTGNFTTRVRIGAGWNAFSHLVGAGDVTADGRPDLIAHGANGTYVYRSTGSPTAPFSRQATSLYAGEGGRFNAVA
;
A
#
# COMPACT_ATOMS: atom_id res chain seq x y z
N MET A 1 0.21 4.28 50.47
CA MET A 1 1.58 4.28 49.91
C MET A 1 1.46 4.12 48.41
N ALA A 2 1.74 5.18 47.65
CA ALA A 2 1.62 5.18 46.19
C ALA A 2 2.83 4.45 45.58
N ALA A 3 2.58 3.35 44.87
CA ALA A 3 3.59 2.68 44.06
C ALA A 3 3.63 3.34 42.68
N ALA A 4 4.72 4.03 42.38
CA ALA A 4 5.01 4.55 41.05
C ALA A 4 5.28 3.38 40.09
N HIS A 5 4.30 3.05 39.24
CA HIS A 5 4.51 2.13 38.13
C HIS A 5 5.30 2.84 37.02
N THR A 6 6.57 2.48 36.90
CA THR A 6 7.38 2.79 35.72
C THR A 6 6.99 1.83 34.59
N THR A 7 6.29 2.34 33.57
CA THR A 7 5.93 1.58 32.36
C THR A 7 7.16 1.41 31.47
N ARG A 8 7.91 0.32 31.67
CA ARG A 8 8.86 -0.17 30.67
C ARG A 8 8.07 -0.69 29.47
N ARG A 9 8.03 0.08 28.37
CA ARG A 9 7.54 -0.38 27.06
C ARG A 9 8.43 -1.53 26.58
N ARG A 10 7.90 -2.75 26.55
CA ARG A 10 8.57 -3.92 25.94
C ARG A 10 8.39 -3.82 24.42
N LEU A 11 9.50 -3.63 23.71
CA LEU A 11 9.57 -3.48 22.26
C LEU A 11 9.60 -4.86 21.60
N GLY A 12 8.80 -5.05 20.54
CA GLY A 12 8.83 -6.27 19.74
C GLY A 12 10.04 -6.30 18.82
N ALA A 13 10.72 -7.44 18.71
CA ALA A 13 11.80 -7.62 17.75
C ALA A 13 11.23 -7.75 16.33
N CYS A 14 11.80 -6.99 15.41
CA CYS A 14 11.46 -6.99 13.99
C CYS A 14 12.14 -8.19 13.29
N VAL A 15 11.36 -9.07 12.66
CA VAL A 15 11.92 -10.07 11.74
C VAL A 15 11.86 -9.49 10.33
N ALA A 16 13.03 -9.10 9.81
CA ALA A 16 13.17 -8.58 8.46
C ALA A 16 13.41 -9.74 7.50
N THR A 17 12.57 -9.83 6.47
CA THR A 17 12.77 -10.75 5.35
C THR A 17 12.87 -9.92 4.08
N ALA A 18 14.03 -9.97 3.42
CA ALA A 18 14.13 -9.57 2.03
C ALA A 18 13.45 -10.66 1.20
N LEU A 19 12.44 -10.31 0.41
CA LEU A 19 11.86 -11.25 -0.55
C LEU A 19 12.87 -11.48 -1.68
N ALA A 20 13.70 -12.51 -1.53
CA ALA A 20 14.30 -13.15 -2.68
C ALA A 20 13.23 -14.06 -3.29
N VAL A 21 12.65 -13.67 -4.43
CA VAL A 21 11.73 -14.53 -5.18
C VAL A 21 12.52 -15.76 -5.65
N THR A 22 12.45 -16.83 -4.88
CA THR A 22 12.88 -18.17 -5.29
C THR A 22 11.63 -18.93 -5.67
N VAL A 23 11.46 -19.18 -6.98
CA VAL A 23 10.34 -19.97 -7.50
C VAL A 23 10.54 -21.43 -7.06
N GLY A 24 9.83 -21.84 -6.01
CA GLY A 24 9.75 -23.23 -5.58
C GLY A 24 8.81 -24.01 -6.51
N ALA A 25 9.35 -25.03 -7.19
CA ALA A 25 8.60 -25.89 -8.10
C ALA A 25 7.58 -26.76 -7.32
N GLY A 26 6.30 -26.40 -7.40
CA GLY A 26 5.16 -27.24 -7.05
C GLY A 26 4.29 -27.45 -8.29
N VAL A 27 4.18 -28.71 -8.74
CA VAL A 27 3.53 -29.08 -10.01
C VAL A 27 2.00 -28.91 -9.92
N LEU A 28 1.48 -27.89 -10.62
CA LEU A 28 0.11 -27.84 -11.14
C LEU A 28 0.20 -27.21 -12.53
N ALA A 29 -0.16 -28.00 -13.55
CA ALA A 29 -0.02 -27.63 -14.95
C ALA A 29 -0.97 -26.48 -15.34
N ALA A 30 -0.38 -25.36 -15.74
CA ALA A 30 -1.01 -24.27 -16.50
C ALA A 30 -0.19 -24.02 -17.78
N PRO A 31 -0.79 -23.54 -18.88
CA PRO A 31 -0.10 -23.45 -20.16
C PRO A 31 0.92 -22.31 -20.17
N GLY A 32 2.19 -22.67 -20.42
CA GLY A 32 3.17 -21.89 -21.17
C GLY A 32 3.63 -20.54 -20.62
N ALA A 33 4.10 -20.47 -19.36
CA ALA A 33 4.96 -19.37 -18.93
C ALA A 33 6.42 -19.69 -19.31
N VAL A 34 6.97 -18.97 -20.29
CA VAL A 34 8.38 -19.05 -20.68
C VAL A 34 9.23 -18.53 -19.52
N ALA A 35 10.14 -19.37 -19.02
CA ALA A 35 11.12 -18.98 -18.00
C ALA A 35 12.09 -17.94 -18.60
N VAL A 36 12.03 -16.71 -18.10
CA VAL A 36 12.99 -15.66 -18.42
C VAL A 36 14.28 -15.99 -17.67
N SER A 37 15.34 -16.33 -18.42
CA SER A 37 16.67 -16.56 -17.85
C SER A 37 17.27 -15.21 -17.49
N THR A 38 17.14 -14.78 -16.24
CA THR A 38 17.85 -13.59 -15.73
C THR A 38 19.28 -13.99 -15.37
N VAL A 39 20.21 -13.86 -16.31
CA VAL A 39 21.63 -13.78 -15.98
C VAL A 39 22.00 -12.29 -16.01
N VAL A 40 21.83 -11.62 -14.87
CA VAL A 40 22.53 -10.35 -14.61
C VAL A 40 23.73 -10.73 -13.78
N SER A 41 24.89 -10.89 -14.42
CA SER A 41 26.16 -11.02 -13.71
C SER A 41 26.40 -9.75 -12.91
N GLY A 42 26.61 -9.87 -11.60
CA GLY A 42 26.85 -8.74 -10.71
C GLY A 42 28.01 -7.88 -11.20
N ALA A 43 27.71 -6.67 -11.64
CA ALA A 43 28.72 -5.71 -12.08
C ALA A 43 29.32 -5.02 -10.85
N THR A 44 30.63 -5.21 -10.66
CA THR A 44 31.44 -4.40 -9.73
C THR A 44 32.14 -3.32 -10.55
N ALA A 45 32.12 -2.07 -10.07
CA ALA A 45 32.82 -0.96 -10.72
C ALA A 45 34.34 -1.20 -10.70
N ALA A 46 35.07 -0.58 -11.63
CA ALA A 46 36.51 -0.37 -11.43
C ALA A 46 36.73 0.39 -10.11
N ASP A 47 37.71 -0.03 -9.31
CA ASP A 47 37.92 0.45 -7.93
C ASP A 47 37.88 1.99 -7.82
N GLY A 48 36.93 2.52 -7.04
CA GLY A 48 37.01 3.85 -6.44
C GLY A 48 36.36 5.06 -7.14
N VAL A 49 35.83 4.95 -8.37
CA VAL A 49 35.22 6.11 -9.05
C VAL A 49 33.79 6.37 -8.54
N LYS A 50 33.57 7.55 -7.94
CA LYS A 50 32.28 7.98 -7.39
C LYS A 50 31.66 9.14 -8.17
N LEU A 51 30.37 9.06 -8.39
CA LEU A 51 29.54 10.13 -8.97
C LEU A 51 28.62 10.72 -7.89
N SER A 52 28.26 12.00 -8.04
CA SER A 52 27.19 12.56 -7.21
C SER A 52 25.83 12.06 -7.70
N VAL A 53 24.84 11.92 -6.80
CA VAL A 53 23.53 11.34 -7.14
C VAL A 53 22.82 12.14 -8.24
N GLY A 54 22.84 13.48 -8.16
CA GLY A 54 22.27 14.39 -9.15
C GLY A 54 23.10 14.66 -10.41
N THR A 55 24.12 13.85 -10.69
CA THR A 55 24.93 13.97 -11.92
C THR A 55 24.28 13.22 -13.09
N ASP A 56 24.21 13.88 -14.25
CA ASP A 56 23.84 13.31 -15.54
C ASP A 56 25.05 13.16 -16.47
N VAL A 57 25.00 12.21 -17.40
CA VAL A 57 25.99 12.04 -18.47
C VAL A 57 25.57 12.84 -19.70
N VAL A 58 26.54 13.47 -20.37
CA VAL A 58 26.28 14.37 -21.51
C VAL A 58 26.92 13.86 -22.80
N SER A 59 28.19 13.47 -22.74
CA SER A 59 28.92 12.92 -23.88
C SER A 59 29.96 11.91 -23.40
N THR A 60 30.44 11.05 -24.30
CA THR A 60 31.55 10.14 -24.01
C THR A 60 32.43 9.95 -25.24
N GLY A 61 33.72 9.81 -25.00
CA GLY A 61 34.75 9.46 -25.99
C GLY A 61 35.50 8.20 -25.59
N ASP A 62 36.68 8.01 -26.17
CA ASP A 62 37.54 6.87 -25.89
C ASP A 62 38.38 7.09 -24.61
N THR A 63 38.67 8.34 -24.27
CA THR A 63 39.51 8.71 -23.12
C THR A 63 38.72 9.06 -21.85
N GLY A 64 37.44 9.41 -21.99
CA GLY A 64 36.62 9.83 -20.85
C GLY A 64 35.17 10.14 -21.19
N TYR A 65 34.49 10.79 -20.25
CA TYR A 65 33.10 11.21 -20.39
C TYR A 65 32.81 12.56 -19.73
N LEU A 66 31.89 13.32 -20.33
CA LEU A 66 31.41 14.59 -19.82
C LEU A 66 30.16 14.37 -18.98
N THR A 67 30.14 14.97 -17.79
CA THR A 67 28.95 15.01 -16.94
C THR A 67 28.44 16.42 -16.74
N SER A 68 27.17 16.52 -16.34
CA SER A 68 26.50 17.76 -15.95
C SER A 68 25.81 17.56 -14.62
N ARG A 69 25.95 18.53 -13.72
CA ARG A 69 25.20 18.57 -12.46
C ARG A 69 24.87 19.98 -12.05
N LYS A 70 23.85 20.13 -11.21
CA LYS A 70 23.57 21.39 -10.53
C LYS A 70 24.42 21.50 -9.27
N ASP A 71 25.10 22.63 -9.09
CA ASP A 71 25.77 22.96 -7.84
C ASP A 71 24.77 23.49 -6.79
N ASP A 72 25.25 23.78 -5.58
CA ASP A 72 24.43 24.28 -4.46
C ASP A 72 23.73 25.61 -4.76
N LEU A 73 24.18 26.34 -5.80
CA LEU A 73 23.59 27.60 -6.26
C LEU A 73 22.64 27.40 -7.44
N GLY A 74 22.43 26.16 -7.90
CA GLY A 74 21.60 25.83 -9.05
C GLY A 74 22.27 26.11 -10.41
N THR A 75 23.56 26.41 -10.41
CA THR A 75 24.37 26.62 -11.63
C THR A 75 24.78 25.27 -12.20
N THR A 76 24.81 25.14 -13.53
CA THR A 76 25.29 23.90 -14.17
C THR A 76 26.81 23.86 -14.12
N ALA A 77 27.37 22.82 -13.49
CA ALA A 77 28.78 22.46 -13.57
C ALA A 77 28.95 21.33 -14.59
N LEU A 78 29.91 21.52 -15.50
CA LEU A 78 30.32 20.51 -16.48
C LEU A 78 31.68 19.94 -16.07
N GLU A 79 31.81 18.63 -16.02
CA GLU A 79 33.01 17.94 -15.51
C GLU A 79 33.39 16.80 -16.47
N TRP A 80 34.63 16.81 -16.97
CA TRP A 80 35.18 15.69 -17.72
C TRP A 80 35.84 14.70 -16.79
N HIS A 81 35.51 13.42 -16.94
CA HIS A 81 36.05 12.32 -16.16
C HIS A 81 36.89 11.42 -17.07
N THR A 82 38.16 11.25 -16.73
CA THR A 82 39.10 10.42 -17.50
C THR A 82 38.97 8.95 -17.09
N TYR A 83 38.88 8.02 -18.06
CA TYR A 83 38.79 6.58 -17.75
C TYR A 83 40.07 6.01 -17.16
N ALA A 84 41.24 6.48 -17.60
CA ALA A 84 42.53 5.89 -17.27
C ALA A 84 42.91 6.05 -15.79
N ASP A 85 42.61 7.21 -15.20
CA ASP A 85 43.04 7.56 -13.84
C ASP A 85 41.91 8.10 -12.95
N GLY A 86 40.68 8.23 -13.48
CA GLY A 86 39.53 8.77 -12.76
C GLY A 86 39.64 10.27 -12.45
N SER A 87 40.59 10.99 -13.06
CA SER A 87 40.74 12.43 -12.87
C SER A 87 39.50 13.19 -13.33
N VAL A 88 39.18 14.27 -12.61
CA VAL A 88 38.01 15.12 -12.90
C VAL A 88 38.48 16.51 -13.24
N LEU A 89 38.13 17.00 -14.44
CA LEU A 89 38.45 18.33 -14.92
C LEU A 89 37.17 19.18 -15.10
N PRO A 90 37.02 20.30 -14.37
CA PRO A 90 35.95 21.25 -14.64
C PRO A 90 36.06 21.87 -16.04
N ILE A 91 34.97 21.86 -16.81
CA ILE A 91 34.91 22.40 -18.17
C ILE A 91 34.23 23.77 -18.16
N SER A 92 34.93 24.77 -18.70
CA SER A 92 34.42 26.14 -18.91
C SER A 92 35.15 26.82 -20.06
N PRO A 93 34.56 27.69 -20.89
CA PRO A 93 33.22 28.26 -20.78
C PRO A 93 32.10 27.32 -21.28
N GLY A 94 30.86 27.73 -21.06
CA GLY A 94 29.65 27.00 -21.42
C GLY A 94 28.90 26.45 -20.21
N THR A 95 27.58 26.36 -20.33
CA THR A 95 26.66 25.86 -19.28
C THR A 95 25.80 24.70 -19.79
N THR A 96 25.87 24.40 -21.08
CA THR A 96 25.20 23.27 -21.73
C THR A 96 26.26 22.46 -22.45
N GLY A 97 26.33 21.15 -22.21
CA GLY A 97 27.15 20.25 -23.03
C GLY A 97 26.30 19.54 -24.08
N HIS A 98 26.94 19.05 -25.13
CA HIS A 98 26.30 18.35 -26.24
C HIS A 98 26.96 16.98 -26.43
N ASP A 99 26.15 15.96 -26.73
CA ASP A 99 26.68 14.64 -27.05
C ASP A 99 27.43 14.68 -28.38
N SER A 100 28.74 14.62 -28.30
CA SER A 100 29.66 14.73 -29.44
C SER A 100 30.15 13.37 -29.94
N THR A 101 29.82 12.28 -29.24
CA THR A 101 30.25 10.91 -29.57
C THR A 101 31.75 10.77 -29.83
N SER A 102 32.56 11.52 -29.07
CA SER A 102 34.01 11.59 -29.21
C SER A 102 34.67 12.21 -27.97
N ASP A 103 36.00 12.24 -27.97
CA ASP A 103 36.80 13.01 -27.00
C ASP A 103 36.83 14.52 -27.28
N THR A 104 36.10 15.00 -28.28
CA THR A 104 35.85 16.44 -28.42
C THR A 104 34.72 16.85 -27.50
N VAL A 105 35.01 17.63 -26.47
CA VAL A 105 33.97 18.22 -25.62
C VAL A 105 33.39 19.45 -26.31
N VAL A 106 32.08 19.45 -26.52
CA VAL A 106 31.33 20.56 -27.12
C VAL A 106 30.37 21.15 -26.10
N THR A 107 30.54 22.44 -25.80
CA THR A 107 29.69 23.18 -24.88
C THR A 107 29.12 24.44 -25.51
N SER A 108 28.03 24.97 -24.97
CA SER A 108 27.48 26.27 -25.35
C SER A 108 27.04 27.08 -24.14
N ASP A 109 26.94 28.40 -24.32
CA ASP A 109 26.49 29.38 -23.32
C ASP A 109 24.96 29.44 -23.16
N GLY A 110 24.21 28.50 -23.76
CA GLY A 110 22.76 28.54 -23.85
C GLY A 110 22.22 29.51 -24.93
N GLY A 111 23.12 30.19 -25.66
CA GLY A 111 22.84 31.12 -26.74
C GLY A 111 23.47 30.67 -28.07
N THR A 112 24.23 31.55 -28.70
CA THR A 112 24.81 31.33 -30.04
C THR A 112 26.28 30.91 -30.01
N THR A 113 26.95 30.95 -28.85
CA THR A 113 28.37 30.63 -28.77
C THR A 113 28.58 29.16 -28.45
N VAL A 114 29.37 28.48 -29.28
CA VAL A 114 29.76 27.08 -29.11
C VAL A 114 31.27 27.01 -28.89
N HIS A 115 31.70 26.22 -27.92
CA HIS A 115 33.09 26.01 -27.56
C HIS A 115 33.47 24.54 -27.73
N LEU A 116 34.64 24.29 -28.32
CA LEU A 116 35.16 22.95 -28.56
C LEU A 116 36.50 22.79 -27.83
N ARG A 117 36.69 21.62 -27.22
CA ARG A 117 37.93 21.22 -26.56
C ARG A 117 38.32 19.81 -26.97
N ASP A 118 39.60 19.61 -27.19
CA ASP A 118 40.16 18.28 -27.41
C ASP A 118 40.63 17.70 -26.08
N MET A 119 39.97 16.64 -25.63
CA MET A 119 40.29 15.98 -24.36
C MET A 119 41.41 14.95 -24.46
N THR A 120 41.93 14.69 -25.67
CA THR A 120 43.09 13.80 -25.88
C THR A 120 44.43 14.49 -25.62
N VAL A 121 44.47 15.82 -25.61
CA VAL A 121 45.69 16.65 -25.47
C VAL A 121 45.51 17.69 -24.36
N ASP A 122 45.56 17.27 -23.09
CA ASP A 122 45.49 18.15 -21.90
C ASP A 122 44.31 19.17 -21.91
N ALA A 123 43.17 18.78 -22.48
CA ALA A 123 41.97 19.62 -22.59
C ALA A 123 42.18 20.94 -23.35
N ALA A 124 43.06 20.94 -24.36
CA ALA A 124 43.37 22.11 -25.16
C ALA A 124 42.11 22.73 -25.80
N PRO A 125 41.92 24.06 -25.72
CA PRO A 125 40.90 24.75 -26.51
C PRO A 125 41.11 24.49 -28.00
N LEU A 126 40.10 23.91 -28.64
CA LEU A 126 40.15 23.61 -30.07
C LEU A 126 39.62 24.80 -30.88
N ALA A 127 38.42 25.28 -30.56
CA ALA A 127 37.80 26.41 -31.25
C ALA A 127 36.65 27.04 -30.42
N SER A 128 36.22 28.24 -30.82
CA SER A 128 34.99 28.85 -30.33
C SER A 128 34.33 29.64 -31.44
N PHE A 129 33.03 29.43 -31.63
CA PHE A 129 32.26 30.01 -32.72
C PHE A 129 31.00 30.68 -32.19
N ASP A 130 30.79 31.95 -32.53
CA ASP A 130 29.49 32.60 -32.37
C ASP A 130 28.67 32.39 -33.64
N LEU A 131 27.68 31.50 -33.58
CA LEU A 131 26.88 31.10 -34.74
C LEU A 131 26.14 32.28 -35.40
N ALA A 132 25.81 33.33 -34.63
CA ALA A 132 25.18 34.52 -35.18
C ALA A 132 26.13 35.34 -36.07
N SER A 133 27.41 35.40 -35.68
CA SER A 133 28.48 36.06 -36.44
C SER A 133 29.01 35.18 -37.57
N GLU A 134 29.08 33.85 -37.37
CA GLU A 134 29.55 32.91 -38.38
C GLU A 134 28.57 32.77 -39.56
N PHE A 135 27.27 32.89 -39.31
CA PHE A 135 26.25 32.78 -40.35
C PHE A 135 25.38 34.04 -40.42
N ARG A 136 24.48 34.18 -39.45
CA ARG A 136 23.54 35.31 -39.31
C ARG A 136 22.75 35.17 -38.00
N PRO A 137 22.15 36.27 -37.49
CA PRO A 137 21.25 36.22 -36.36
C PRO A 137 20.14 35.17 -36.54
N GLY A 138 19.93 34.37 -35.50
CA GLY A 138 18.94 33.28 -35.48
C GLY A 138 19.47 31.92 -35.95
N ALA A 139 20.74 31.80 -36.34
CA ALA A 139 21.39 30.50 -36.52
C ALA A 139 21.43 29.71 -35.21
N LYS A 140 21.14 28.41 -35.27
CA LYS A 140 21.02 27.52 -34.10
C LYS A 140 21.75 26.21 -34.32
N LEU A 141 22.45 25.74 -33.29
CA LEU A 141 23.00 24.39 -33.26
C LEU A 141 21.84 23.37 -33.21
N VAL A 142 21.85 22.39 -34.12
CA VAL A 142 20.84 21.33 -34.22
C VAL A 142 21.41 19.92 -34.11
N GLY A 143 22.73 19.79 -34.01
CA GLY A 143 23.43 18.57 -33.59
C GLY A 143 24.95 18.71 -33.68
N VAL A 144 25.65 17.74 -33.10
CA VAL A 144 27.12 17.68 -32.99
C VAL A 144 27.56 16.26 -33.31
N VAL A 145 28.59 16.08 -34.13
CA VAL A 145 29.20 14.75 -34.40
C VAL A 145 30.72 14.92 -34.45
N GLY A 146 31.41 14.38 -33.46
CA GLY A 146 32.82 14.70 -33.22
C GLY A 146 33.00 16.20 -32.98
N ALA A 147 33.91 16.80 -33.75
CA ALA A 147 34.13 18.24 -33.78
C ALA A 147 33.24 19.01 -34.77
N ASN A 148 32.41 18.32 -35.55
CA ASN A 148 31.56 18.96 -36.57
C ASN A 148 30.26 19.45 -35.95
N LEU A 149 29.92 20.71 -36.22
CA LEU A 149 28.68 21.34 -35.78
C LEU A 149 27.66 21.37 -36.91
N PHE A 150 26.42 20.99 -36.63
CA PHE A 150 25.32 21.11 -37.57
C PHE A 150 24.42 22.27 -37.17
N VAL A 151 24.25 23.22 -38.09
CA VAL A 151 23.65 24.52 -37.80
C VAL A 151 22.45 24.75 -38.71
N SER A 152 21.29 24.99 -38.10
CA SER A 152 20.11 25.51 -38.81
C SER A 152 20.26 27.01 -38.97
N VAL A 153 20.32 27.48 -40.20
CA VAL A 153 20.51 28.87 -40.56
C VAL A 153 19.19 29.39 -41.15
N PRO A 154 18.52 30.38 -40.52
CA PRO A 154 17.27 30.90 -41.07
C PRO A 154 17.50 31.52 -42.46
N THR A 155 16.45 31.64 -43.26
CA THR A 155 16.49 32.31 -44.58
C THR A 155 15.41 33.40 -44.68
N THR A 156 14.45 33.29 -45.59
CA THR A 156 13.31 34.21 -45.72
C THR A 156 12.04 33.57 -45.17
N GLY A 157 11.23 34.31 -44.41
CA GLY A 157 10.03 33.74 -43.78
C GLY A 157 10.40 32.77 -42.64
N ASP A 158 9.77 31.59 -42.62
CA ASP A 158 9.99 30.51 -41.66
C ASP A 158 10.87 29.37 -42.18
N TYR A 159 11.63 29.61 -43.26
CA TYR A 159 12.49 28.60 -43.89
C TYR A 159 13.93 28.63 -43.37
N HIS A 160 14.58 27.48 -43.41
CA HIS A 160 15.92 27.26 -42.87
C HIS A 160 16.78 26.44 -43.83
N GLU A 161 18.09 26.64 -43.76
CA GLU A 161 19.11 25.83 -44.42
C GLU A 161 19.90 25.06 -43.36
N LEU A 162 20.32 23.84 -43.69
CA LEU A 162 21.22 23.07 -42.83
C LEU A 162 22.65 23.20 -43.31
N TRP A 163 23.54 23.58 -42.41
CA TRP A 163 24.96 23.79 -42.66
C TRP A 163 25.81 22.90 -41.73
N GLN A 164 26.90 22.39 -42.26
CA GLN A 164 28.01 21.83 -41.48
C GLN A 164 29.03 22.94 -41.24
N LEU A 165 29.51 23.07 -40.01
CA LEU A 165 30.64 23.90 -39.63
C LEU A 165 31.71 22.98 -39.02
N SER A 166 32.86 22.91 -39.70
CA SER A 166 34.00 22.08 -39.30
C SER A 166 35.14 23.00 -38.85
N PRO A 167 35.71 22.81 -37.63
CA PRO A 167 36.88 23.56 -37.20
C PRO A 167 38.09 23.21 -38.07
N VAL A 168 38.83 24.24 -38.49
CA VAL A 168 40.10 24.13 -39.24
C VAL A 168 41.12 25.12 -38.67
N ASP A 169 42.39 24.96 -39.00
CA ASP A 169 43.45 25.85 -38.53
C ASP A 169 43.13 27.33 -38.82
N GLY A 170 42.91 28.12 -37.77
CA GLY A 170 42.63 29.55 -37.87
C GLY A 170 41.19 29.95 -38.21
N GLY A 171 40.21 29.03 -38.21
CA GLY A 171 38.81 29.38 -38.45
C GLY A 171 37.86 28.18 -38.55
N ALA A 172 36.91 28.26 -39.50
CA ALA A 172 35.97 27.18 -39.78
C ALA A 172 35.71 27.04 -41.29
N GLU A 173 35.58 25.80 -41.74
CA GLU A 173 34.99 25.49 -43.03
C GLU A 173 33.47 25.35 -42.88
N LYS A 174 32.71 25.95 -43.80
CA LYS A 174 31.25 25.96 -43.77
C LYS A 174 30.71 25.37 -45.05
N THR A 175 29.89 24.33 -44.92
CA THR A 175 29.30 23.66 -46.09
C THR A 175 27.80 23.57 -45.97
N LYS A 176 27.11 24.07 -46.99
CA LYS A 176 25.66 23.97 -47.09
C LYS A 176 25.27 22.55 -47.48
N LEU A 177 24.39 21.93 -46.71
CA LEU A 177 23.98 20.54 -46.93
C LEU A 177 22.62 20.41 -47.62
N THR A 178 21.79 21.46 -47.60
CA THR A 178 20.45 21.43 -48.20
C THR A 178 20.32 22.36 -49.41
N ALA A 179 19.57 21.92 -50.41
CA ALA A 179 19.29 22.71 -51.62
C ALA A 179 17.83 23.18 -51.71
N ASN A 180 16.91 22.59 -50.95
CA ASN A 180 15.49 22.93 -50.99
C ASN A 180 15.22 24.24 -50.23
N PRO A 181 14.71 25.31 -50.89
CA PRO A 181 14.48 26.61 -50.26
C PRO A 181 13.27 26.62 -49.31
N TYR A 182 12.50 25.53 -49.25
CA TYR A 182 11.29 25.40 -48.42
C TYR A 182 11.47 24.45 -47.24
N ASP A 183 12.71 24.10 -46.88
CA ASP A 183 12.99 23.36 -45.65
C ASP A 183 12.68 24.25 -44.43
N LEU A 184 12.12 23.65 -43.37
CA LEU A 184 11.58 24.35 -42.20
C LEU A 184 12.43 24.08 -40.95
N ASP A 185 12.59 22.82 -40.59
CA ASP A 185 13.26 22.43 -39.35
C ASP A 185 14.21 21.26 -39.58
N PHE A 186 15.25 21.20 -38.74
CA PHE A 186 16.24 20.14 -38.74
C PHE A 186 16.55 19.68 -37.32
N LYS A 187 16.81 18.39 -37.16
CA LYS A 187 17.42 17.78 -35.98
C LYS A 187 18.47 16.78 -36.44
N VAL A 188 19.70 16.92 -35.94
CA VAL A 188 20.78 15.99 -36.22
C VAL A 188 21.06 15.19 -34.96
N VAL A 189 21.05 13.87 -35.10
CA VAL A 189 21.31 12.92 -34.00
C VAL A 189 22.56 12.14 -34.34
N ALA A 190 23.59 12.30 -33.52
CA ALA A 190 24.82 11.54 -33.62
C ALA A 190 24.61 10.10 -33.19
N SER A 191 25.38 9.21 -33.77
CA SER A 191 25.37 7.80 -33.41
C SER A 191 26.77 7.20 -33.58
N THR A 192 26.82 5.87 -33.63
CA THR A 192 28.05 5.07 -33.62
C THR A 192 28.99 5.43 -34.77
N GLY A 193 30.32 5.44 -34.55
CA GLY A 193 31.29 5.52 -35.65
C GLY A 193 31.19 6.75 -36.56
N HIS A 194 30.68 7.87 -36.04
CA HIS A 194 30.37 9.11 -36.77
C HIS A 194 29.19 9.05 -37.76
N ASP A 195 28.37 8.01 -37.65
CA ASP A 195 27.08 7.94 -38.30
C ASP A 195 26.12 8.97 -37.70
N LEU A 196 25.23 9.51 -38.53
CA LEU A 196 24.20 10.44 -38.08
C LEU A 196 22.88 10.26 -38.82
N LEU A 197 21.83 10.54 -38.08
CA LEU A 197 20.46 10.66 -38.56
C LEU A 197 20.11 12.15 -38.64
N VAL A 198 19.68 12.60 -39.82
CA VAL A 198 19.06 13.91 -40.00
C VAL A 198 17.55 13.71 -40.08
N LEU A 199 16.81 14.38 -39.21
CA LEU A 199 15.37 14.57 -39.36
C LEU A 199 15.13 15.98 -39.91
N GLY A 200 14.33 16.07 -40.95
CA GLY A 200 14.01 17.32 -41.62
C GLY A 200 12.52 17.45 -41.90
N SER A 201 12.06 18.68 -42.09
CA SER A 201 10.72 18.97 -42.58
C SER A 201 10.75 20.05 -43.65
N SER A 202 9.81 20.00 -44.59
CA SER A 202 9.75 20.96 -45.69
C SER A 202 8.32 21.20 -46.15
N ARG A 203 8.06 22.37 -46.75
CA ARG A 203 6.79 22.64 -47.43
C ARG A 203 6.81 22.11 -48.85
N VAL A 204 5.78 21.35 -49.19
CA VAL A 204 5.50 20.93 -50.57
C VAL A 204 4.24 21.62 -51.05
N PHE A 205 4.42 22.45 -52.07
CA PHE A 205 3.36 23.29 -52.64
C PHE A 205 2.55 22.56 -53.70
N SER A 206 1.25 22.84 -53.72
CA SER A 206 0.31 22.41 -54.77
C SER A 206 -0.59 23.59 -55.13
N GLY A 207 -0.08 24.48 -55.98
CA GLY A 207 -0.72 25.78 -56.24
C GLY A 207 -0.54 26.72 -55.03
N PRO A 208 -1.60 27.40 -54.55
CA PRO A 208 -1.50 28.34 -53.43
C PRO A 208 -1.47 27.66 -52.05
N THR A 209 -1.72 26.36 -51.98
CA THR A 209 -1.70 25.59 -50.73
C THR A 209 -0.41 24.79 -50.61
N PHE A 210 -0.05 24.42 -49.39
CA PHE A 210 1.09 23.56 -49.11
C PHE A 210 0.70 22.51 -48.06
N ARG A 211 1.46 21.42 -48.03
CA ARG A 211 1.54 20.49 -46.89
C ARG A 211 2.95 20.46 -46.36
N THR A 212 3.11 20.14 -45.08
CA THR A 212 4.42 19.82 -44.51
C THR A 212 4.73 18.35 -44.75
N GLU A 213 5.85 18.08 -45.39
CA GLU A 213 6.44 16.74 -45.46
C GLU A 213 7.57 16.62 -44.45
N TYR A 214 7.68 15.44 -43.85
CA TYR A 214 8.71 15.10 -42.91
C TYR A 214 9.56 13.99 -43.52
N TRP A 215 10.87 14.10 -43.34
CA TRP A 215 11.83 13.21 -43.97
C TRP A 215 12.99 12.90 -43.04
N LYS A 216 13.67 11.80 -43.32
CA LYS A 216 14.96 11.46 -42.74
C LYS A 216 16.03 11.31 -43.82
N ALA A 217 17.28 11.55 -43.43
CA ALA A 217 18.45 11.17 -44.19
C ALA A 217 19.45 10.49 -43.26
N LEU A 218 20.15 9.48 -43.78
CA LEU A 218 21.17 8.72 -43.06
C LEU A 218 22.51 8.96 -43.77
N THR A 219 23.53 9.28 -43.00
CA THR A 219 24.84 9.63 -43.55
C THR A 219 25.93 9.45 -42.49
N THR A 220 27.18 9.59 -42.89
CA THR A 220 28.35 9.39 -42.03
C THR A 220 29.29 10.57 -42.23
N VAL A 221 29.83 11.08 -41.13
CA VAL A 221 30.85 12.14 -41.17
C VAL A 221 32.21 11.49 -41.03
N SER A 222 33.06 11.58 -42.05
CA SER A 222 34.50 11.39 -41.84
C SER A 222 35.12 12.71 -41.42
N SER A 223 36.13 12.69 -40.53
CA SER A 223 36.77 13.89 -40.00
C SER A 223 37.15 14.89 -41.10
N GLY A 224 36.52 16.07 -41.10
CA GLY A 224 36.76 17.15 -42.07
C GLY A 224 36.05 17.01 -43.42
N ALA A 225 35.36 15.90 -43.69
CA ALA A 225 34.64 15.70 -44.94
C ALA A 225 33.23 16.32 -44.90
N VAL A 226 32.80 16.83 -46.04
CA VAL A 226 31.43 17.29 -46.26
C VAL A 226 30.49 16.09 -46.27
N VAL A 227 29.44 16.16 -45.46
CA VAL A 227 28.34 15.21 -45.48
C VAL A 227 27.59 15.29 -46.81
N ASP A 228 27.43 14.16 -47.49
CA ASP A 228 26.47 14.04 -48.59
C ASP A 228 25.13 13.50 -48.08
N MET A 229 24.06 14.30 -48.21
CA MET A 229 22.70 13.92 -47.84
C MET A 229 22.03 13.13 -48.97
N ILE A 230 22.51 11.92 -49.23
CA ILE A 230 21.91 11.02 -50.23
C ILE A 230 20.76 10.23 -49.61
N GLY A 231 19.66 10.03 -50.37
CA GLY A 231 18.62 9.06 -50.02
C GLY A 231 17.61 9.56 -48.98
N ARG A 232 16.97 10.72 -49.22
CA ARG A 232 15.86 11.20 -48.37
C ARG A 232 14.69 10.23 -48.41
N GLU A 233 14.22 9.83 -47.23
CA GLU A 233 13.06 8.97 -47.06
C GLU A 233 11.97 9.69 -46.27
N ASN A 234 10.71 9.56 -46.71
CA ASN A 234 9.58 10.15 -46.00
C ASN A 234 9.32 9.45 -44.66
N THR A 235 9.03 10.24 -43.63
CA THR A 235 8.66 9.79 -42.28
C THR A 235 7.28 10.32 -41.89
N GLY A 236 6.77 9.87 -40.75
CA GLY A 236 5.71 10.58 -40.04
C GLY A 236 6.20 11.92 -39.45
N PRO A 237 5.28 12.75 -38.91
CA PRO A 237 5.62 13.99 -38.24
C PRO A 237 6.63 13.78 -37.11
N TRP A 238 7.51 14.74 -36.88
CA TRP A 238 8.47 14.77 -35.77
C TRP A 238 8.55 16.19 -35.18
N SER A 239 9.24 16.35 -34.06
CA SER A 239 9.43 17.65 -33.36
C SER A 239 10.87 17.83 -32.89
N GLN A 240 11.29 19.04 -32.51
CA GLN A 240 12.66 19.28 -32.01
C GLN A 240 13.06 18.47 -30.76
N SER A 241 12.09 17.87 -30.06
CA SER A 241 12.32 16.92 -28.96
C SER A 241 12.52 15.48 -29.43
N SER A 242 12.40 15.22 -30.73
CA SER A 242 12.57 13.89 -31.32
C SER A 242 14.02 13.44 -31.22
N THR A 243 14.17 12.14 -31.05
CA THR A 243 15.45 11.45 -30.87
C THR A 243 15.54 10.30 -31.87
N GLY A 244 16.72 9.70 -31.96
CA GLY A 244 16.95 8.60 -32.88
C GLY A 244 18.33 8.01 -32.71
N ALA A 245 18.66 7.07 -33.57
CA ALA A 245 19.95 6.41 -33.62
C ALA A 245 20.15 5.80 -35.00
N TYR A 246 21.40 5.65 -35.41
CA TYR A 246 21.76 5.07 -36.69
C TYR A 246 23.05 4.23 -36.55
N THR A 247 23.04 3.09 -37.19
CA THR A 247 24.16 2.16 -37.29
C THR A 247 24.17 1.64 -38.73
N ALA A 248 25.26 1.01 -39.15
CA ALA A 248 25.36 0.43 -40.49
C ALA A 248 24.13 -0.43 -40.89
N ASP A 249 23.56 -1.17 -39.94
CA ASP A 249 22.49 -2.13 -40.20
C ASP A 249 21.09 -1.67 -39.76
N HIS A 250 20.99 -0.63 -38.92
CA HIS A 250 19.72 -0.21 -38.31
C HIS A 250 19.59 1.30 -38.18
N SER A 251 18.38 1.82 -38.35
CA SER A 251 18.02 3.20 -38.01
C SER A 251 16.78 3.23 -37.13
N ALA A 252 16.70 4.18 -36.21
CA ALA A 252 15.52 4.39 -35.39
C ALA A 252 15.26 5.88 -35.14
N TRP A 253 13.99 6.27 -35.08
CA TRP A 253 13.57 7.64 -34.82
C TRP A 253 12.19 7.69 -34.16
N THR A 254 11.91 8.78 -33.46
CA THR A 254 10.59 9.06 -32.89
C THR A 254 9.73 9.82 -33.88
N GLU A 255 8.49 9.39 -34.05
CA GLU A 255 7.43 10.10 -34.76
C GLU A 255 6.34 10.56 -33.79
N TYR A 256 5.61 11.60 -34.15
CA TYR A 256 4.47 12.13 -33.41
C TYR A 256 3.17 11.91 -34.21
N GLN A 257 2.25 11.14 -33.65
CA GLN A 257 0.98 10.81 -34.32
C GLN A 257 -0.18 10.94 -33.34
N ALA A 258 -1.17 11.76 -33.69
CA ALA A 258 -2.40 11.95 -32.93
C ALA A 258 -2.20 12.29 -31.43
N GLY A 259 -1.13 13.00 -31.09
CA GLY A 259 -0.84 13.38 -29.70
C GLY A 259 0.07 12.40 -28.94
N ALA A 260 0.57 11.35 -29.58
CA ALA A 260 1.40 10.33 -28.95
C ALA A 260 2.73 10.12 -29.70
N THR A 261 3.76 9.76 -28.94
CA THR A 261 5.07 9.34 -29.47
C THR A 261 5.01 7.91 -29.97
N VAL A 262 5.51 7.69 -31.18
CA VAL A 262 5.66 6.38 -31.81
C VAL A 262 7.14 6.15 -32.07
N LEU A 263 7.67 5.00 -31.64
CA LEU A 263 9.04 4.62 -31.97
C LEU A 263 9.05 3.89 -33.30
N VAL A 264 9.95 4.27 -34.19
CA VAL A 264 10.17 3.58 -35.45
C VAL A 264 11.57 3.02 -35.45
N ALA A 265 11.71 1.74 -35.79
CA ALA A 265 13.00 1.12 -36.09
C ALA A 265 12.94 0.48 -37.48
N ALA A 266 14.02 0.60 -38.22
CA ALA A 266 14.13 0.11 -39.57
C ALA A 266 15.50 -0.54 -39.83
N THR A 267 15.44 -1.61 -40.61
CA THR A 267 16.59 -2.21 -41.31
C THR A 267 16.58 -1.67 -42.75
N PRO A 268 17.62 -1.92 -43.58
CA PRO A 268 17.61 -1.53 -44.99
C PRO A 268 16.41 -2.05 -45.80
N THR A 269 15.76 -3.12 -45.35
CA THR A 269 14.68 -3.78 -46.10
C THR A 269 13.33 -3.81 -45.38
N SER A 270 13.25 -3.38 -44.12
CA SER A 270 12.02 -3.46 -43.33
C SER A 270 11.91 -2.33 -42.32
N ARG A 271 10.66 -1.96 -41.98
CA ARG A 271 10.33 -0.94 -40.99
C ARG A 271 9.30 -1.46 -40.00
N LYS A 272 9.48 -1.18 -38.71
CA LYS A 272 8.57 -1.53 -37.63
C LYS A 272 8.21 -0.28 -36.84
N LYS A 273 6.93 -0.13 -36.52
CA LYS A 273 6.43 0.91 -35.61
C LYS A 273 6.04 0.26 -34.29
N PHE A 274 6.45 0.88 -33.19
CA PHE A 274 6.12 0.45 -31.85
C PHE A 274 5.24 1.52 -31.20
N THR A 275 3.98 1.18 -30.98
CA THR A 275 3.08 1.99 -30.17
C THR A 275 3.44 1.78 -28.70
N LEU A 276 3.59 2.89 -27.99
CA LEU A 276 3.88 2.90 -26.57
C LEU A 276 2.59 3.06 -25.77
N ASP A 277 2.61 2.64 -24.50
CA ASP A 277 1.52 2.95 -23.59
C ASP A 277 1.46 4.45 -23.27
N ALA A 278 0.36 4.89 -22.65
CA ALA A 278 0.14 6.30 -22.35
C ALA A 278 1.17 6.88 -21.34
N SER A 279 1.80 6.04 -20.50
CA SER A 279 2.82 6.49 -19.54
C SER A 279 4.14 6.86 -20.22
N MET A 280 4.33 6.39 -21.45
CA MET A 280 5.53 6.57 -22.27
C MET A 280 5.35 7.67 -23.34
N GLY A 281 4.42 8.61 -23.13
CA GLY A 281 4.13 9.68 -24.09
C GLY A 281 5.31 10.58 -24.43
N GLY A 282 6.30 10.70 -23.53
CA GLY A 282 7.54 11.45 -23.71
C GLY A 282 8.77 10.58 -24.01
N ALA A 283 8.58 9.38 -24.57
CA ALA A 283 9.68 8.46 -24.77
C ALA A 283 10.71 8.98 -25.77
N VAL A 284 11.98 8.68 -25.47
CA VAL A 284 13.12 8.91 -26.34
C VAL A 284 13.71 7.58 -26.78
N ILE A 285 14.39 7.60 -27.92
CA ILE A 285 15.32 6.56 -28.33
C ILE A 285 16.65 6.90 -27.68
N ALA A 286 17.09 6.01 -26.79
CA ALA A 286 18.36 6.12 -26.10
C ALA A 286 19.52 5.70 -27.00
N GLY A 287 19.30 4.79 -27.95
CA GLY A 287 20.32 4.34 -28.89
C GLY A 287 19.98 2.99 -29.52
N ILE A 288 20.89 2.47 -30.33
CA ILE A 288 20.87 1.10 -30.86
C ILE A 288 22.17 0.43 -30.45
N VAL A 289 22.08 -0.78 -29.92
CA VAL A 289 23.23 -1.60 -29.52
C VAL A 289 23.04 -2.98 -30.14
N GLY A 290 23.93 -3.36 -31.06
CA GLY A 290 23.75 -4.53 -31.92
C GLY A 290 22.42 -4.46 -32.67
N ASP A 291 21.58 -5.49 -32.52
CA ASP A 291 20.24 -5.57 -33.10
C ASP A 291 19.12 -5.03 -32.18
N THR A 292 19.48 -4.31 -31.11
CA THR A 292 18.55 -3.94 -30.03
C THR A 292 18.31 -2.43 -29.98
N LEU A 293 17.03 -2.03 -30.00
CA LEU A 293 16.59 -0.68 -29.74
C LEU A 293 16.51 -0.44 -28.23
N LEU A 294 17.13 0.65 -27.77
CA LEU A 294 17.03 1.13 -26.39
C LEU A 294 16.13 2.37 -26.34
N TYR A 295 15.15 2.37 -25.44
CA TYR A 295 14.17 3.45 -25.33
C TYR A 295 13.54 3.57 -23.94
N GLY A 296 13.04 4.75 -23.61
CA GLY A 296 12.40 5.02 -22.32
C GLY A 296 12.01 6.48 -22.17
N VAL A 297 11.40 6.85 -21.04
CA VAL A 297 11.19 8.27 -20.69
C VAL A 297 12.26 8.65 -19.67
N PRO A 298 13.22 9.55 -20.00
CA PRO A 298 14.25 9.95 -19.05
C PRO A 298 13.59 10.71 -17.89
N GLY A 299 13.98 10.36 -16.66
CA GLY A 299 13.61 11.08 -15.45
C GLY A 299 14.69 12.04 -14.99
N GLU A 300 14.52 12.62 -13.81
CA GLU A 300 15.59 13.37 -13.13
C GLU A 300 16.54 12.38 -12.44
N ALA A 301 17.84 12.66 -12.38
CA ALA A 301 18.82 11.79 -11.71
C ALA A 301 18.47 11.52 -10.23
N GLU A 302 17.91 12.51 -9.53
CA GLU A 302 17.41 12.40 -8.14
C GLU A 302 15.89 12.16 -8.06
N GLY A 303 15.24 11.91 -9.20
CA GLY A 303 13.80 11.79 -9.32
C GLY A 303 13.21 10.64 -8.51
N GLY A 304 12.02 10.87 -7.95
CA GLY A 304 11.29 9.88 -7.16
C GLY A 304 10.31 9.00 -7.95
N THR A 305 10.14 9.25 -9.24
CA THR A 305 9.21 8.56 -10.13
C THR A 305 9.96 7.54 -10.99
N PRO A 306 9.44 6.32 -11.21
CA PRO A 306 10.10 5.35 -12.07
C PRO A 306 10.18 5.85 -13.52
N SER A 307 11.39 5.86 -14.07
CA SER A 307 11.69 6.21 -15.46
C SER A 307 12.49 5.09 -16.11
N PRO A 308 11.86 3.98 -16.51
CA PRO A 308 12.57 2.78 -16.93
C PRO A 308 13.22 2.88 -18.31
N LEU A 309 14.39 2.26 -18.47
CA LEU A 309 15.03 2.03 -19.77
C LEU A 309 14.71 0.61 -20.24
N TYR A 310 14.17 0.49 -21.45
CA TYR A 310 13.84 -0.77 -22.08
C TYR A 310 14.75 -1.08 -23.26
N ALA A 311 14.97 -2.38 -23.47
CA ALA A 311 15.58 -2.98 -24.64
C ALA A 311 14.54 -3.77 -25.43
N ARG A 312 14.57 -3.67 -26.76
CA ARG A 312 13.72 -4.48 -27.64
C ARG A 312 14.45 -4.82 -28.93
N SER A 313 14.45 -6.10 -29.29
CA SER A 313 15.02 -6.53 -30.58
C SER A 313 14.28 -5.87 -31.75
N ILE A 314 15.06 -5.32 -32.69
CA ILE A 314 14.57 -4.72 -33.93
C ILE A 314 14.18 -5.81 -34.92
N THR A 315 14.93 -6.91 -34.96
CA THR A 315 14.82 -7.96 -35.97
C THR A 315 13.76 -9.02 -35.61
N ALA A 316 13.64 -9.42 -34.35
CA ALA A 316 12.69 -10.45 -33.93
C ALA A 316 11.22 -10.03 -34.10
N ALA A 317 10.37 -10.96 -34.56
CA ALA A 317 8.96 -10.69 -34.85
C ALA A 317 8.13 -10.43 -33.59
N ASP A 318 8.35 -11.23 -32.54
CA ASP A 318 7.59 -11.20 -31.28
C ASP A 318 8.42 -10.65 -30.11
N ALA A 319 9.32 -9.70 -30.39
CA ALA A 319 10.18 -9.11 -29.38
C ALA A 319 9.36 -8.40 -28.29
N VAL A 320 9.43 -8.89 -27.05
CA VAL A 320 8.88 -8.25 -25.86
C VAL A 320 9.93 -7.30 -25.28
N PRO A 321 9.55 -6.08 -24.85
CA PRO A 321 10.49 -5.18 -24.18
C PRO A 321 11.06 -5.78 -22.89
N GLN A 322 12.39 -5.74 -22.75
CA GLN A 322 13.12 -6.10 -21.54
C GLN A 322 13.50 -4.84 -20.78
N GLN A 323 13.20 -4.75 -19.49
CA GLN A 323 13.65 -3.64 -18.65
C GLN A 323 15.14 -3.84 -18.30
N LEU A 324 15.99 -2.89 -18.69
CA LEU A 324 17.41 -2.89 -18.32
C LEU A 324 17.64 -2.11 -17.02
N LEU A 325 17.07 -0.91 -16.93
CA LEU A 325 17.18 -0.04 -15.76
C LEU A 325 15.80 0.26 -15.19
N LYS A 326 15.71 0.35 -13.86
CA LYS A 326 14.50 0.76 -13.14
C LYS A 326 14.23 2.25 -13.31
N HIS A 327 15.32 3.01 -13.39
CA HIS A 327 15.34 4.44 -13.58
C HIS A 327 16.53 4.81 -14.48
N PHE A 328 16.36 5.72 -15.42
CA PHE A 328 17.45 6.38 -16.12
C PHE A 328 17.13 7.86 -16.32
N SER A 329 18.16 8.70 -16.35
CA SER A 329 18.01 10.16 -16.48
C SER A 329 18.69 10.74 -17.72
N SER A 330 19.80 10.15 -18.15
CA SER A 330 20.56 10.64 -19.30
C SER A 330 21.37 9.54 -19.97
N VAL A 331 21.71 9.79 -21.24
CA VAL A 331 22.41 8.86 -22.13
C VAL A 331 23.44 9.63 -22.95
N ALA A 332 24.60 9.02 -23.17
CA ALA A 332 25.63 9.48 -24.10
C ALA A 332 26.10 8.32 -24.97
N HIS A 333 26.38 8.59 -26.25
CA HIS A 333 26.78 7.57 -27.21
C HIS A 333 28.30 7.51 -27.34
N ALA A 334 28.87 6.31 -27.22
CA ALA A 334 30.31 6.12 -27.36
C ALA A 334 30.70 5.86 -28.83
N PRO A 335 31.94 6.21 -29.22
CA PRO A 335 32.46 5.95 -30.56
C PRO A 335 32.37 4.47 -30.97
N ASP A 336 32.54 3.56 -30.00
CA ASP A 336 32.52 2.10 -30.17
C ASP A 336 31.11 1.50 -30.33
N GLY A 337 30.05 2.30 -30.23
CA GLY A 337 28.66 1.87 -30.35
C GLY A 337 28.00 1.42 -29.06
N SER A 338 28.74 1.42 -27.95
CA SER A 338 28.15 1.31 -26.63
C SER A 338 27.53 2.64 -26.19
N LEU A 339 26.68 2.59 -25.16
CA LEU A 339 26.11 3.77 -24.53
C LEU A 339 26.60 3.88 -23.09
N LEU A 340 26.81 5.11 -22.62
CA LEU A 340 26.81 5.41 -21.21
C LEU A 340 25.44 5.91 -20.79
N VAL A 341 24.90 5.35 -19.70
CA VAL A 341 23.57 5.68 -19.19
C VAL A 341 23.64 5.95 -17.70
N ARG A 342 23.21 7.14 -17.28
CA ARG A 342 23.00 7.43 -15.86
C ARG A 342 21.67 6.84 -15.43
N GLY A 343 21.67 5.99 -14.40
CA GLY A 343 20.43 5.40 -13.88
C GLY A 343 20.61 4.52 -12.66
N ALA A 344 19.61 3.66 -12.40
CA ALA A 344 19.63 2.69 -11.32
C ALA A 344 19.03 1.33 -11.73
N THR A 345 19.64 0.26 -11.23
CA THR A 345 19.10 -1.10 -11.26
C THR A 345 18.41 -1.42 -9.93
N ALA A 346 18.10 -2.69 -9.68
CA ALA A 346 17.67 -3.13 -8.36
C ALA A 346 18.78 -3.02 -7.30
N ASP A 347 20.05 -3.12 -7.73
CA ASP A 347 21.17 -3.35 -6.81
C ASP A 347 22.21 -2.23 -6.82
N ALA A 348 22.27 -1.42 -7.87
CA ALA A 348 23.22 -0.32 -8.01
C ALA A 348 22.56 0.97 -8.54
N ASP A 349 23.12 2.12 -8.17
CA ASP A 349 22.78 3.43 -8.72
C ASP A 349 24.07 4.09 -9.20
N GLY A 350 24.13 4.48 -10.46
CA GLY A 350 25.37 4.96 -11.04
C GLY A 350 25.32 5.23 -12.53
N LEU A 351 26.50 5.24 -13.13
CA LEU A 351 26.71 5.32 -14.56
C LEU A 351 26.97 3.91 -15.08
N PHE A 352 26.19 3.48 -16.05
CA PHE A 352 26.26 2.15 -16.64
C PHE A 352 26.72 2.23 -18.09
N ARG A 353 27.59 1.32 -18.49
CA ARG A 353 27.87 1.05 -19.90
C ARG A 353 26.92 -0.04 -20.40
N ILE A 354 26.21 0.26 -21.48
CA ILE A 354 25.35 -0.68 -22.19
C ILE A 354 26.02 -0.99 -23.53
N ALA A 355 26.43 -2.23 -23.72
CA ALA A 355 27.16 -2.67 -24.91
C ALA A 355 26.51 -3.91 -25.51
N ASP A 356 26.91 -4.27 -26.74
CA ASP A 356 26.40 -5.47 -27.37
C ASP A 356 26.72 -6.68 -26.49
N GLY A 357 25.76 -7.59 -26.37
CA GLY A 357 25.81 -8.71 -25.44
C GLY A 357 25.66 -10.04 -26.16
N ASP A 358 25.86 -11.13 -25.41
CA ASP A 358 25.67 -12.49 -25.92
C ASP A 358 24.17 -12.85 -26.03
N VAL A 359 23.87 -14.15 -26.18
CA VAL A 359 22.50 -14.69 -26.29
C VAL A 359 21.62 -14.27 -25.11
N GLY A 360 20.84 -13.20 -25.28
CA GLY A 360 19.96 -12.67 -24.23
C GLY A 360 19.71 -11.16 -24.27
N GLY A 361 20.44 -10.40 -25.09
CA GLY A 361 20.28 -8.94 -25.23
C GLY A 361 21.54 -8.18 -24.79
N PRO A 362 21.48 -6.85 -24.68
CA PRO A 362 22.64 -6.02 -24.37
C PRO A 362 23.19 -6.28 -22.96
N SER A 363 24.51 -6.16 -22.81
CA SER A 363 25.19 -6.23 -21.52
C SER A 363 25.07 -4.90 -20.77
N VAL A 364 24.97 -4.93 -19.43
CA VAL A 364 24.85 -3.74 -18.57
C VAL A 364 25.93 -3.79 -17.49
N THR A 365 26.92 -2.90 -17.55
CA THR A 365 28.08 -2.89 -16.65
C THR A 365 28.17 -1.57 -15.89
N LEU A 366 28.36 -1.61 -14.57
CA LEU A 366 28.55 -0.41 -13.75
C LEU A 366 29.95 0.19 -13.99
N VAL A 367 30.00 1.45 -14.43
CA VAL A 367 31.24 2.22 -14.67
C VAL A 367 31.63 3.02 -13.44
N ALA A 368 30.67 3.69 -12.81
CA ALA A 368 30.89 4.49 -11.60
C ALA A 368 29.64 4.47 -10.71
N ASP A 369 29.84 4.35 -9.40
CA ASP A 369 28.77 4.25 -8.39
C ASP A 369 28.46 5.63 -7.78
N THR A 370 27.21 5.87 -7.40
CA THR A 370 26.85 7.08 -6.64
C THR A 370 27.00 6.92 -5.13
N GLY A 371 27.13 5.67 -4.65
CA GLY A 371 27.10 5.33 -3.24
C GLY A 371 25.69 5.34 -2.64
N ARG A 372 24.65 5.68 -3.42
CA ARG A 372 23.26 5.56 -3.01
C ARG A 372 22.91 4.07 -2.96
N VAL A 373 22.80 3.51 -1.75
CA VAL A 373 22.38 2.12 -1.53
C VAL A 373 20.92 1.96 -1.99
N PRO A 374 20.63 1.25 -3.10
CA PRO A 374 19.26 1.13 -3.60
C PRO A 374 18.40 0.23 -2.71
N ALA A 375 19.04 -0.71 -2.01
CA ALA A 375 18.38 -1.65 -1.12
C ALA A 375 17.66 -0.93 0.04
N LEU A 376 16.34 -1.01 0.04
CA LEU A 376 15.49 -0.49 1.11
C LEU A 376 15.59 -1.36 2.36
N LYS A 377 15.67 -0.73 3.54
CA LYS A 377 15.68 -1.41 4.84
C LYS A 377 14.64 -0.80 5.77
N VAL A 378 13.99 -1.63 6.59
CA VAL A 378 13.31 -1.14 7.80
C VAL A 378 14.36 -1.11 8.92
N THR A 379 14.66 0.08 9.43
CA THR A 379 15.72 0.30 10.41
C THR A 379 15.23 0.29 11.85
N ASP A 380 13.94 0.60 12.06
CA ASP A 380 13.31 0.55 13.37
C ASP A 380 11.81 0.22 13.26
N ALA A 381 11.26 -0.46 14.27
CA ALA A 381 9.85 -0.79 14.38
C ALA A 381 9.39 -0.64 15.84
N LYS A 382 8.49 0.32 16.08
CA LYS A 382 7.87 0.58 17.38
C LYS A 382 6.43 0.12 17.34
N VAL A 383 6.24 -1.19 17.52
CA VAL A 383 4.93 -1.80 17.70
C VAL A 383 4.83 -2.32 19.15
N PRO A 384 3.75 -2.01 19.89
CA PRO A 384 3.55 -2.55 21.25
C PRO A 384 3.57 -4.08 21.24
N THR A 385 4.07 -4.70 22.31
CA THR A 385 4.00 -6.16 22.48
C THR A 385 2.71 -6.63 23.16
N ALA A 386 2.03 -5.71 23.85
CA ALA A 386 0.74 -5.93 24.48
C ALA A 386 -0.11 -4.65 24.36
N VAL A 387 -1.40 -4.84 24.16
CA VAL A 387 -2.41 -3.81 23.97
C VAL A 387 -3.57 -4.14 24.91
N ASN A 388 -3.98 -3.14 25.68
CA ASN A 388 -5.19 -3.19 26.50
C ASN A 388 -6.22 -2.25 25.85
N LEU A 389 -7.40 -2.79 25.53
CA LEU A 389 -8.50 -2.08 24.89
C LEU A 389 -9.71 -1.89 25.83
N GLU A 390 -9.52 -1.96 27.16
CA GLU A 390 -10.62 -1.77 28.14
C GLU A 390 -11.33 -0.43 27.97
N LYS A 391 -10.56 0.60 27.60
CA LYS A 391 -11.07 1.97 27.54
C LYS A 391 -11.51 2.30 26.13
N ALA A 392 -12.76 2.71 26.01
CA ALA A 392 -13.33 3.32 24.82
C ALA A 392 -12.40 4.38 24.20
N GLY A 393 -12.20 4.31 22.88
CA GLY A 393 -11.39 5.28 22.13
C GLY A 393 -9.88 5.17 22.35
N THR A 394 -9.39 4.09 22.97
CA THR A 394 -7.95 3.83 23.07
C THR A 394 -7.37 3.59 21.68
N THR A 395 -6.44 4.44 21.26
CA THR A 395 -5.68 4.23 20.03
C THR A 395 -4.34 3.56 20.33
N VAL A 396 -3.91 2.70 19.41
CA VAL A 396 -2.68 1.91 19.49
C VAL A 396 -1.70 2.46 18.45
N PRO A 397 -0.78 3.36 18.84
CA PRO A 397 0.19 3.93 17.91
C PRO A 397 1.25 2.88 17.54
N MET A 398 1.50 2.75 16.24
CA MET A 398 2.51 1.89 15.65
C MET A 398 3.36 2.68 14.66
N GLU A 399 4.67 2.47 14.67
CA GLU A 399 5.59 3.27 13.87
C GLU A 399 6.73 2.45 13.30
N TRP A 400 7.21 2.84 12.12
CA TRP A 400 8.31 2.18 11.44
C TRP A 400 9.20 3.22 10.78
N THR A 401 10.52 3.05 10.89
CA THR A 401 11.51 3.90 10.20
C THR A 401 12.17 3.09 9.10
N VAL A 402 12.30 3.69 7.91
CA VAL A 402 12.98 3.08 6.76
C VAL A 402 14.29 3.81 6.42
N SER A 403 15.14 3.19 5.59
CA SER A 403 16.43 3.76 5.22
C SER A 403 16.33 4.99 4.30
N ARG A 404 15.19 5.24 3.63
CA ARG A 404 15.01 6.39 2.72
C ARG A 404 13.57 6.90 2.61
N ALA A 405 13.42 8.17 2.25
CA ALA A 405 12.15 8.88 2.23
C ALA A 405 11.28 8.60 0.99
N ASN A 406 11.79 8.10 -0.13
CA ASN A 406 11.00 7.91 -1.35
C ASN A 406 10.34 6.52 -1.43
N VAL A 407 9.38 6.25 -0.55
CA VAL A 407 8.82 4.90 -0.33
C VAL A 407 7.33 4.97 -0.05
N THR A 408 6.57 3.97 -0.49
CA THR A 408 5.18 3.74 -0.06
C THR A 408 5.14 2.60 0.94
N ALA A 409 4.23 2.63 1.92
CA ALA A 409 4.09 1.57 2.91
C ALA A 409 2.65 1.02 2.95
N GLY A 410 2.54 -0.31 3.03
CA GLY A 410 1.32 -1.03 3.35
C GLY A 410 1.48 -1.81 4.65
N LEU A 411 0.43 -1.87 5.44
CA LEU A 411 0.35 -2.62 6.69
C LEU A 411 -0.78 -3.63 6.61
N THR A 412 -0.51 -4.87 6.99
CA THR A 412 -1.53 -5.89 7.23
C THR A 412 -1.45 -6.33 8.68
N LEU A 413 -2.56 -6.20 9.40
CA LEU A 413 -2.76 -6.72 10.74
C LEU A 413 -3.68 -7.94 10.66
N THR A 414 -3.31 -9.05 11.28
CA THR A 414 -4.05 -10.32 11.22
C THR A 414 -4.30 -10.84 12.63
N HIS A 415 -5.52 -11.29 12.90
CA HIS A 415 -5.86 -12.10 14.06
C HIS A 415 -5.89 -13.58 13.65
N PRO A 416 -4.84 -14.38 13.91
CA PRO A 416 -4.73 -15.72 13.33
C PRO A 416 -5.84 -16.68 13.75
N ALA A 417 -6.36 -16.55 14.98
CA ALA A 417 -7.41 -17.45 15.49
C ALA A 417 -8.74 -17.30 14.74
N THR A 418 -9.08 -16.11 14.24
CA THR A 418 -10.30 -15.87 13.44
C THR A 418 -10.03 -15.75 11.94
N GLY A 419 -8.77 -15.62 11.53
CA GLY A 419 -8.37 -15.36 10.15
C GLY A 419 -8.70 -13.94 9.65
N LYS A 420 -9.27 -13.07 10.49
CA LYS A 420 -9.66 -11.72 10.11
C LYS A 420 -8.43 -10.81 9.95
N GLN A 421 -8.50 -9.89 8.99
CA GLN A 421 -7.42 -8.98 8.66
C GLN A 421 -7.89 -7.53 8.52
N LEU A 422 -6.98 -6.61 8.84
CA LEU A 422 -7.06 -5.18 8.54
C LEU A 422 -5.88 -4.84 7.64
N THR A 423 -6.16 -4.24 6.47
CA THR A 423 -5.12 -3.66 5.62
C THR A 423 -5.21 -2.14 5.68
N ALA A 424 -4.08 -1.48 5.90
CA ALA A 424 -3.99 -0.05 6.04
C ALA A 424 -2.78 0.50 5.28
N ARG A 425 -2.80 1.82 5.04
CA ARG A 425 -1.64 2.57 4.53
C ARG A 425 -1.15 3.50 5.63
N PRO A 426 -0.05 3.17 6.32
CA PRO A 426 0.57 4.08 7.28
C PRO A 426 0.87 5.43 6.63
N SER A 427 0.60 6.51 7.36
CA SER A 427 0.88 7.86 6.89
C SER A 427 2.30 8.28 7.25
N ARG A 428 2.79 9.33 6.58
CA ARG A 428 4.05 10.00 6.91
C ARG A 428 3.78 11.39 7.44
N PRO A 429 3.56 11.55 8.75
CA PRO A 429 3.31 12.86 9.32
C PRO A 429 4.60 13.68 9.54
N PHE A 430 5.79 13.14 9.24
CA PHE A 430 7.08 13.74 9.54
C PHE A 430 7.91 13.98 8.27
N SER A 431 8.85 14.92 8.33
CA SER A 431 9.82 15.22 7.25
C SER A 431 10.98 14.22 7.17
N ASP A 432 10.91 13.12 7.93
CA ASP A 432 11.93 12.07 7.99
C ASP A 432 11.42 10.76 7.33
N ASN A 433 12.17 9.67 7.54
CA ASN A 433 11.87 8.35 6.97
C ASN A 433 10.87 7.53 7.81
N ARG A 434 10.04 8.15 8.66
CA ARG A 434 9.16 7.45 9.61
C ARG A 434 7.70 7.43 9.15
N PHE A 435 7.10 6.26 9.27
CA PHE A 435 5.67 6.01 9.04
C PHE A 435 4.95 5.76 10.36
N ARG A 436 3.67 6.15 10.42
CA ARG A 436 2.80 5.96 11.58
C ARG A 436 1.44 5.40 11.18
N PHE A 437 0.91 4.54 12.04
CA PHE A 437 -0.47 4.07 12.00
C PHE A 437 -1.04 4.04 13.43
N ASP A 438 -2.18 4.68 13.63
CA ASP A 438 -2.91 4.66 14.90
C ASP A 438 -4.11 3.73 14.75
N TRP A 439 -3.99 2.51 15.27
CA TRP A 439 -5.09 1.54 15.23
C TRP A 439 -6.12 1.87 16.31
N ASP A 440 -7.40 1.90 15.95
CA ASP A 440 -8.53 2.23 16.83
C ASP A 440 -9.11 1.03 17.59
N GLY A 441 -8.49 -0.15 17.46
CA GLY A 441 -8.98 -1.38 18.08
C GLY A 441 -10.15 -2.02 17.34
N VAL A 442 -10.44 -1.62 16.10
CA VAL A 442 -11.50 -2.20 15.26
C VAL A 442 -10.91 -3.19 14.24
N LEU A 443 -11.58 -4.33 14.06
CA LEU A 443 -11.25 -5.33 13.05
C LEU A 443 -12.55 -5.83 12.39
N ASP A 444 -12.65 -5.72 11.05
CA ASP A 444 -13.86 -6.13 10.30
C ASP A 444 -15.15 -5.41 10.78
N GLY A 445 -15.02 -4.13 11.12
CA GLY A 445 -16.13 -3.26 11.51
C GLY A 445 -16.68 -3.48 12.92
N ILE A 446 -16.06 -4.36 13.71
CA ILE A 446 -16.41 -4.63 15.11
C ILE A 446 -15.17 -4.48 16.00
N SER A 447 -15.37 -4.44 17.31
CA SER A 447 -14.28 -4.45 18.29
C SER A 447 -13.39 -5.68 18.05
N ALA A 448 -12.09 -5.45 18.01
CA ALA A 448 -11.10 -6.46 17.66
C ALA A 448 -11.08 -7.57 18.71
N PRO A 449 -11.09 -8.87 18.36
CA PRO A 449 -10.99 -9.96 19.33
C PRO A 449 -9.77 -9.88 20.27
N ASN A 450 -9.89 -10.48 21.46
CA ASN A 450 -8.75 -10.76 22.34
C ASN A 450 -7.85 -11.83 21.70
N GLY A 451 -6.58 -11.82 22.09
CA GLY A 451 -5.60 -12.82 21.70
C GLY A 451 -4.43 -12.28 20.90
N THR A 452 -3.77 -13.17 20.16
CA THR A 452 -2.54 -12.86 19.43
C THR A 452 -2.84 -12.20 18.10
N TYR A 453 -2.11 -11.13 17.81
CA TYR A 453 -2.11 -10.46 16.52
C TYR A 453 -0.75 -10.56 15.87
N THR A 454 -0.71 -10.78 14.56
CA THR A 454 0.49 -10.65 13.74
C THR A 454 0.36 -9.47 12.80
N TRP A 455 1.43 -8.72 12.61
CA TRP A 455 1.46 -7.61 11.68
C TRP A 455 2.59 -7.78 10.67
N GLN A 456 2.38 -7.28 9.47
CA GLN A 456 3.38 -7.20 8.42
C GLN A 456 3.33 -5.82 7.77
N LEU A 457 4.43 -5.10 7.83
CA LEU A 457 4.66 -3.90 7.03
C LEU A 457 5.40 -4.31 5.76
N THR A 458 4.97 -3.79 4.62
CA THR A 458 5.71 -3.84 3.36
C THR A 458 5.97 -2.43 2.87
N ALA A 459 7.24 -2.11 2.68
CA ALA A 459 7.70 -0.82 2.21
C ALA A 459 8.29 -0.98 0.80
N THR A 460 7.81 -0.19 -0.16
CA THR A 460 8.17 -0.28 -1.58
C THR A 460 8.78 1.02 -2.08
N PRO A 461 10.00 0.99 -2.64
CA PRO A 461 10.59 2.05 -3.45
C PRO A 461 9.61 2.75 -4.40
N ALA A 462 9.50 4.08 -4.30
CA ALA A 462 8.67 4.85 -5.24
C ALA A 462 9.35 5.00 -6.61
N ASP A 463 10.69 5.09 -6.64
CA ASP A 463 11.53 5.23 -7.84
C ASP A 463 11.83 3.90 -8.55
N GLY A 464 11.37 2.77 -7.99
CA GLY A 464 11.64 1.43 -8.49
C GLY A 464 13.09 0.94 -8.28
N ALA A 465 13.98 1.76 -7.72
CA ALA A 465 15.35 1.36 -7.40
C ALA A 465 15.36 0.58 -6.07
N GLY A 466 15.86 -0.66 -6.10
CA GLY A 466 15.73 -1.59 -4.98
C GLY A 466 14.44 -2.41 -4.99
N GLY A 467 14.45 -3.54 -4.28
CA GLY A 467 13.27 -4.36 -4.03
C GLY A 467 12.43 -3.86 -2.85
N PRO A 468 11.14 -4.25 -2.76
CA PRO A 468 10.35 -4.01 -1.56
C PRO A 468 10.96 -4.76 -0.37
N VAL A 469 10.83 -4.18 0.83
CA VAL A 469 11.23 -4.82 2.08
C VAL A 469 9.99 -5.08 2.92
N SER A 470 9.93 -6.25 3.54
CA SER A 470 8.89 -6.57 4.51
C SER A 470 9.49 -6.78 5.89
N CYS A 471 8.74 -6.36 6.90
CA CYS A 471 9.03 -6.65 8.28
C CYS A 471 7.76 -7.06 9.01
N SER A 472 7.91 -7.95 9.99
CA SER A 472 6.78 -8.52 10.70
C SER A 472 7.07 -8.71 12.18
N GLY A 473 5.99 -8.87 12.94
CA GLY A 473 6.03 -9.17 14.36
C GLY A 473 4.65 -9.52 14.90
N SER A 474 4.54 -9.62 16.21
CA SER A 474 3.29 -9.97 16.89
C SER A 474 3.08 -9.18 18.18
N PHE A 475 1.83 -9.06 18.60
CA PHE A 475 1.44 -8.50 19.90
C PHE A 475 0.20 -9.18 20.46
N GLN A 476 -0.05 -9.00 21.76
CA GLN A 476 -1.26 -9.51 22.42
C GLN A 476 -2.28 -8.40 22.61
N VAL A 477 -3.55 -8.68 22.33
CA VAL A 477 -4.70 -7.87 22.75
C VAL A 477 -5.38 -8.58 23.90
N ALA A 478 -5.71 -7.85 24.96
CA ALA A 478 -6.45 -8.41 26.08
C ALA A 478 -7.47 -7.40 26.62
N ARG A 479 -8.62 -7.95 27.02
CA ARG A 479 -9.62 -7.32 27.87
C ARG A 479 -10.09 -8.27 28.98
N GLU A 480 -10.79 -7.74 29.98
CA GLU A 480 -11.49 -8.45 31.03
C GLU A 480 -12.63 -9.28 30.44
N ALA A 481 -12.92 -10.41 31.08
CA ALA A 481 -13.96 -11.32 30.60
C ALA A 481 -15.35 -10.72 30.85
N ASN A 482 -16.13 -10.56 29.78
CA ASN A 482 -17.54 -10.20 29.86
C ASN A 482 -18.41 -11.48 29.81
N PRO A 483 -19.29 -11.73 30.79
CA PRO A 483 -20.13 -12.94 30.83
C PRO A 483 -21.02 -13.15 29.60
N HIS A 484 -21.34 -12.08 28.88
CA HIS A 484 -22.18 -12.11 27.69
C HIS A 484 -21.40 -11.84 26.40
N ASP A 485 -20.08 -11.96 26.42
CA ASP A 485 -19.22 -11.86 25.23
C ASP A 485 -18.94 -13.27 24.68
N ALA A 486 -19.60 -13.63 23.59
CA ALA A 486 -19.48 -14.95 23.00
C ALA A 486 -18.33 -15.02 21.98
N ASN A 487 -17.89 -13.90 21.41
CA ASN A 487 -16.82 -13.79 20.40
C ASN A 487 -15.49 -13.24 20.94
N ASP A 488 -15.36 -13.14 22.26
CA ASP A 488 -14.17 -12.76 23.02
C ASP A 488 -13.54 -11.45 22.50
N ASN A 489 -14.36 -10.44 22.21
CA ASN A 489 -13.91 -9.14 21.71
C ASN A 489 -14.17 -7.97 22.67
N GLY A 490 -14.59 -8.26 23.90
CA GLY A 490 -14.89 -7.32 24.97
C GLY A 490 -16.31 -6.76 24.94
N SER A 491 -17.05 -6.88 23.83
CA SER A 491 -18.41 -6.37 23.74
C SER A 491 -19.45 -7.40 24.18
N THR A 492 -20.56 -6.90 24.72
CA THR A 492 -21.73 -7.74 25.00
C THR A 492 -22.39 -8.19 23.70
N ASP A 493 -22.69 -9.48 23.61
CA ASP A 493 -23.59 -10.07 22.63
C ASP A 493 -25.01 -10.23 23.21
N VAL A 494 -26.01 -9.86 22.42
CA VAL A 494 -27.44 -10.14 22.72
C VAL A 494 -27.93 -11.27 21.82
N LEU A 495 -28.62 -12.25 22.38
CA LEU A 495 -29.20 -13.34 21.62
C LEU A 495 -30.67 -13.07 21.33
N ALA A 496 -31.10 -13.29 20.10
CA ALA A 496 -32.51 -13.16 19.75
C ALA A 496 -32.98 -14.24 18.78
N ARG A 497 -34.13 -14.83 19.09
CA ARG A 497 -34.78 -15.81 18.23
C ARG A 497 -35.94 -15.17 17.49
N ASP A 498 -35.95 -15.33 16.17
CA ASP A 498 -37.06 -14.87 15.35
C ASP A 498 -38.24 -15.87 15.30
N ALA A 499 -39.37 -15.44 14.75
CA ALA A 499 -40.57 -16.25 14.62
C ALA A 499 -40.38 -17.53 13.78
N SER A 500 -39.37 -17.59 12.90
CA SER A 500 -39.03 -18.78 12.12
C SER A 500 -38.17 -19.79 12.89
N GLY A 501 -37.71 -19.40 14.10
CA GLY A 501 -36.86 -20.22 14.95
C GLY A 501 -35.38 -20.15 14.60
N VAL A 502 -34.95 -19.07 13.93
CA VAL A 502 -33.53 -18.76 13.75
C VAL A 502 -33.04 -17.98 14.96
N LEU A 503 -31.92 -18.41 15.53
CA LEU A 503 -31.18 -17.67 16.55
C LEU A 503 -30.15 -16.74 15.89
N TRP A 504 -30.14 -15.51 16.36
CA TRP A 504 -29.25 -14.43 15.96
C TRP A 504 -28.43 -13.99 17.17
N ARG A 505 -27.20 -13.53 16.90
CA ARG A 505 -26.31 -12.88 17.85
C ARG A 505 -26.08 -11.46 17.38
N ASP A 506 -26.40 -10.50 18.22
CA ASP A 506 -26.20 -9.07 18.00
C ASP A 506 -25.03 -8.61 18.86
N ASP A 507 -23.86 -8.48 18.23
CA ASP A 507 -22.65 -7.94 18.84
C ASP A 507 -22.83 -6.43 18.99
N LEU A 508 -22.87 -5.96 20.24
CA LEU A 508 -22.95 -4.53 20.54
C LEU A 508 -21.56 -3.91 20.41
N PHE A 509 -21.46 -2.60 20.22
CA PHE A 509 -20.15 -1.95 20.24
C PHE A 509 -19.64 -1.85 21.69
N ASP A 510 -18.36 -2.17 21.94
CA ASP A 510 -17.73 -2.11 23.26
C ASP A 510 -17.68 -0.70 23.86
N TRP A 511 -17.96 0.34 23.06
CA TRP A 511 -18.33 1.66 23.57
C TRP A 511 -19.57 2.25 22.89
N PRO A 512 -20.40 3.05 23.58
CA PRO A 512 -21.57 3.67 22.98
C PRO A 512 -21.20 4.59 21.79
N ALA A 513 -21.59 4.20 20.57
CA ALA A 513 -21.41 5.00 19.36
C ALA A 513 -22.27 6.27 19.44
N GLY A 514 -21.63 7.45 19.46
CA GLY A 514 -22.35 8.71 19.66
C GLY A 514 -23.07 8.81 21.02
N GLY A 515 -22.62 8.06 22.03
CA GLY A 515 -23.25 8.00 23.35
C GLY A 515 -24.47 7.08 23.43
N GLN A 516 -24.76 6.29 22.39
CA GLN A 516 -25.84 5.29 22.37
C GLN A 516 -25.27 3.89 22.19
N VAL A 517 -25.83 2.92 22.94
CA VAL A 517 -25.57 1.50 22.71
C VAL A 517 -26.17 1.14 21.35
N ALA A 518 -25.40 0.48 20.49
CA ALA A 518 -25.79 0.13 19.14
C ALA A 518 -25.21 -1.23 18.75
N THR A 519 -25.90 -1.91 17.82
CA THR A 519 -25.38 -3.14 17.22
C THR A 519 -24.24 -2.81 16.26
N ALA A 520 -23.08 -3.39 16.50
CA ALA A 520 -21.94 -3.36 15.60
C ALA A 520 -22.15 -4.35 14.44
N LYS A 521 -22.58 -5.58 14.77
CA LYS A 521 -22.82 -6.63 13.78
C LYS A 521 -23.85 -7.65 14.26
N ARG A 522 -24.81 -7.98 13.40
CA ARG A 522 -25.70 -9.13 13.60
C ARG A 522 -25.17 -10.35 12.84
N THR A 523 -25.07 -11.48 13.54
CA THR A 523 -24.62 -12.76 12.99
C THR A 523 -25.70 -13.82 13.18
N ARG A 524 -25.95 -14.62 12.13
CA ARG A 524 -26.87 -15.76 12.22
C ARG A 524 -26.16 -16.95 12.88
N ILE A 525 -26.70 -17.45 13.98
CA ILE A 525 -26.19 -18.66 14.64
C ILE A 525 -26.74 -19.91 13.97
N GLY A 526 -28.06 -20.00 13.75
CA GLY A 526 -28.66 -21.17 13.12
C GLY A 526 -30.18 -21.25 13.25
N ALA A 527 -30.81 -22.15 12.50
CA ALA A 527 -32.25 -22.48 12.61
C ALA A 527 -32.50 -23.61 13.62
N GLY A 528 -33.77 -23.91 13.92
CA GLY A 528 -34.18 -25.03 14.77
C GLY A 528 -34.40 -24.67 16.24
N TRP A 529 -34.15 -23.41 16.62
CA TRP A 529 -34.28 -22.94 18.00
C TRP A 529 -35.74 -22.79 18.46
N GLN A 530 -36.72 -22.97 17.57
CA GLN A 530 -38.14 -23.09 17.95
C GLN A 530 -38.46 -24.37 18.73
N THR A 531 -37.54 -25.35 18.80
CA THR A 531 -37.67 -26.52 19.69
C THR A 531 -37.63 -26.13 21.18
N TYR A 532 -36.97 -25.01 21.49
CA TYR A 532 -36.83 -24.48 22.83
C TYR A 532 -37.98 -23.53 23.16
N ASP A 533 -38.50 -23.59 24.38
CA ASP A 533 -39.50 -22.63 24.89
C ASP A 533 -38.89 -21.58 25.84
N GLN A 534 -37.68 -21.85 26.35
CA GLN A 534 -36.87 -20.93 27.13
C GLN A 534 -35.42 -20.94 26.62
N ILE A 535 -34.78 -19.77 26.54
CA ILE A 535 -33.37 -19.58 26.18
C ILE A 535 -32.81 -18.51 27.13
N GLU A 536 -31.69 -18.77 27.79
CA GLU A 536 -31.03 -17.83 28.72
C GLU A 536 -29.52 -17.83 28.48
N ALA A 537 -28.93 -16.65 28.29
CA ALA A 537 -27.48 -16.47 28.39
C ALA A 537 -27.11 -16.39 29.88
N VAL A 538 -26.32 -17.34 30.36
CA VAL A 538 -26.13 -17.54 31.81
C VAL A 538 -24.70 -17.30 32.28
N GLY A 539 -23.87 -16.69 31.43
CA GLY A 539 -22.43 -16.59 31.68
C GLY A 539 -21.76 -17.95 31.69
N ASN A 540 -20.53 -18.01 32.19
CA ASN A 540 -19.71 -19.21 32.19
C ASN A 540 -20.08 -20.15 33.35
N ILE A 541 -21.06 -21.04 33.14
CA ILE A 541 -21.51 -22.03 34.14
C ILE A 541 -20.70 -23.33 34.08
N ALA A 542 -20.04 -23.60 32.95
CA ALA A 542 -19.49 -24.92 32.62
C ALA A 542 -17.97 -24.94 32.40
N GLY A 543 -17.29 -23.79 32.57
CA GLY A 543 -15.83 -23.68 32.56
C GLY A 543 -15.22 -23.42 31.19
N ALA A 544 -16.02 -23.00 30.19
CA ALA A 544 -15.53 -22.59 28.88
C ALA A 544 -14.85 -21.21 28.94
N PRO A 545 -14.04 -20.79 27.95
CA PRO A 545 -13.44 -19.45 27.94
C PRO A 545 -14.43 -18.32 27.67
N ALA A 546 -15.60 -18.61 27.08
CA ALA A 546 -16.66 -17.66 26.76
C ALA A 546 -17.97 -18.02 27.49
N GLY A 547 -18.96 -17.10 27.47
CA GLY A 547 -20.26 -17.31 28.10
C GLY A 547 -21.07 -18.48 27.52
N ASP A 548 -21.82 -19.17 28.39
CA ASP A 548 -22.67 -20.31 28.02
C ASP A 548 -24.15 -19.91 27.92
N VAL A 549 -24.92 -20.75 27.21
CA VAL A 549 -26.38 -20.62 27.07
C VAL A 549 -27.06 -21.86 27.63
N VAL A 550 -28.17 -21.70 28.33
CA VAL A 550 -29.09 -22.80 28.62
C VAL A 550 -30.39 -22.64 27.86
N ALA A 551 -30.95 -23.75 27.41
CA ALA A 551 -32.22 -23.75 26.69
C ALA A 551 -33.09 -24.94 27.12
N ARG A 552 -34.36 -24.68 27.41
CA ARG A 552 -35.32 -25.74 27.75
C ARG A 552 -36.13 -26.09 26.52
N ASP A 553 -36.18 -27.38 26.19
CA ASP A 553 -37.06 -27.86 25.13
C ASP A 553 -38.50 -28.05 25.59
N ARG A 554 -39.42 -28.14 24.64
CA ARG A 554 -40.86 -28.33 24.91
C ARG A 554 -41.20 -29.66 25.59
N SER A 555 -40.25 -30.61 25.67
CA SER A 555 -40.42 -31.86 26.43
C SER A 555 -40.00 -31.73 27.89
N GLY A 556 -39.45 -30.59 28.29
CA GLY A 556 -38.97 -30.33 29.64
C GLY A 556 -37.55 -30.80 29.91
N VAL A 557 -36.72 -30.95 28.87
CA VAL A 557 -35.28 -31.20 29.03
C VAL A 557 -34.55 -29.86 28.98
N LEU A 558 -33.66 -29.63 29.95
CA LEU A 558 -32.72 -28.51 29.91
C LEU A 558 -31.42 -28.94 29.22
N TRP A 559 -30.97 -28.11 28.30
CA TRP A 559 -29.76 -28.26 27.53
C TRP A 559 -28.80 -27.11 27.84
N ALA A 560 -27.50 -27.39 27.84
CA ALA A 560 -26.43 -26.40 27.96
C ALA A 560 -25.63 -26.33 26.64
N TYR A 561 -25.31 -25.12 26.23
CA TYR A 561 -24.57 -24.79 25.01
C TYR A 561 -23.30 -24.05 25.42
N LEU A 562 -22.14 -24.70 25.25
CA LEU A 562 -20.86 -24.12 25.65
C LEU A 562 -20.39 -23.08 24.64
N GLY A 563 -19.97 -21.91 25.13
CA GLY A 563 -19.39 -20.85 24.30
C GLY A 563 -18.00 -21.23 23.78
N LYS A 564 -17.73 -20.99 22.49
CA LYS A 564 -16.41 -21.27 21.89
C LYS A 564 -15.44 -20.09 21.89
N GLY A 565 -15.92 -18.86 22.08
CA GLY A 565 -15.13 -17.64 21.91
C GLY A 565 -15.04 -17.14 20.46
N ASP A 566 -15.66 -17.84 19.49
CA ASP A 566 -15.85 -17.35 18.11
C ASP A 566 -17.28 -16.81 17.87
N GLY A 567 -18.04 -16.74 18.96
CA GLY A 567 -19.45 -16.38 19.03
C GLY A 567 -20.40 -17.40 18.42
N THR A 568 -19.97 -18.66 18.37
CA THR A 568 -20.81 -19.85 18.19
C THR A 568 -20.71 -20.79 19.39
N PHE A 569 -21.56 -21.82 19.40
CA PHE A 569 -21.65 -22.77 20.50
C PHE A 569 -21.17 -24.17 20.11
N ALA A 570 -20.71 -24.94 21.08
CA ALA A 570 -20.50 -26.39 20.96
C ALA A 570 -21.84 -27.14 20.80
N PRO A 571 -21.84 -28.42 20.36
CA PRO A 571 -23.03 -29.26 20.40
C PRO A 571 -23.67 -29.28 21.80
N PRO A 572 -25.02 -29.28 21.91
CA PRO A 572 -25.70 -29.16 23.19
C PRO A 572 -25.46 -30.37 24.09
N LEU A 573 -25.26 -30.08 25.37
CA LEU A 573 -25.13 -31.07 26.45
C LEU A 573 -26.45 -31.16 27.21
N LYS A 574 -26.92 -32.39 27.46
CA LYS A 574 -28.13 -32.62 28.24
C LYS A 574 -27.83 -32.40 29.72
N VAL A 575 -28.46 -31.39 30.32
CA VAL A 575 -28.42 -31.18 31.78
C VAL A 575 -29.33 -32.18 32.48
N GLY A 576 -30.56 -32.36 31.98
CA GLY A 576 -31.52 -33.32 32.53
C GLY A 576 -32.96 -33.06 32.10
N GLY A 577 -33.84 -34.05 32.32
CA GLY A 577 -35.30 -33.90 32.14
C GLY A 577 -36.00 -33.38 33.40
N GLY A 578 -37.31 -33.13 33.32
CA GLY A 578 -38.12 -32.71 34.47
C GLY A 578 -38.21 -31.20 34.67
N TRP A 579 -37.67 -30.39 33.77
CA TRP A 579 -37.65 -28.93 33.87
C TRP A 579 -38.97 -28.26 33.48
N GLN A 580 -39.96 -29.02 33.01
CA GLN A 580 -41.32 -28.52 32.78
C GLN A 580 -42.06 -28.14 34.07
N VAL A 581 -41.55 -28.54 35.24
CA VAL A 581 -42.08 -28.09 36.54
C VAL A 581 -41.80 -26.61 36.81
N TYR A 582 -40.86 -26.02 36.07
CA TYR A 582 -40.49 -24.61 36.16
C TYR A 582 -41.28 -23.78 35.15
N ASN A 583 -41.74 -22.60 35.52
CA ASN A 583 -42.40 -21.67 34.59
C ASN A 583 -41.59 -20.39 34.33
N LYS A 584 -40.51 -20.18 35.09
CA LYS A 584 -39.53 -19.11 34.90
C LYS A 584 -38.15 -19.66 35.22
N ILE A 585 -37.19 -19.41 34.34
CA ILE A 585 -35.78 -19.79 34.48
C ILE A 585 -34.98 -18.55 34.10
N THR A 586 -33.96 -18.20 34.88
CA THR A 586 -33.03 -17.10 34.58
C THR A 586 -31.68 -17.38 35.21
N GLY A 587 -30.59 -16.88 34.64
CA GLY A 587 -29.24 -17.06 35.18
C GLY A 587 -28.28 -15.99 34.69
N GLY A 588 -27.04 -15.99 35.20
CA GLY A 588 -26.02 -15.00 34.87
C GLY A 588 -25.56 -14.14 36.05
N SER A 589 -26.27 -14.18 37.19
CA SER A 589 -25.84 -13.57 38.46
C SER A 589 -25.13 -14.60 39.33
N ASP A 590 -24.03 -14.21 39.99
CA ASP A 590 -23.43 -15.00 41.08
C ASP A 590 -24.13 -14.66 42.41
N LEU A 591 -25.13 -15.44 42.80
CA LEU A 591 -25.91 -15.20 44.03
C LEU A 591 -25.20 -15.76 45.27
N THR A 592 -24.24 -16.66 45.08
CA THR A 592 -23.49 -17.32 46.15
C THR A 592 -22.14 -16.67 46.48
N GLY A 593 -21.68 -15.71 45.68
CA GLY A 593 -20.43 -14.99 45.87
C GLY A 593 -19.18 -15.85 45.65
N ASP A 594 -19.27 -16.93 44.87
CA ASP A 594 -18.15 -17.84 44.62
C ASP A 594 -17.41 -17.59 43.29
N GLY A 595 -17.79 -16.52 42.58
CA GLY A 595 -17.24 -16.12 41.29
C GLY A 595 -17.83 -16.87 40.10
N ARG A 596 -18.90 -17.66 40.28
CA ARG A 596 -19.56 -18.39 39.20
C ARG A 596 -21.01 -17.96 39.07
N PRO A 597 -21.53 -17.79 37.84
CA PRO A 597 -22.93 -17.50 37.66
C PRO A 597 -23.81 -18.68 38.09
N ASP A 598 -24.94 -18.35 38.71
CA ASP A 598 -25.95 -19.29 39.18
C ASP A 598 -27.21 -19.24 38.30
N LEU A 599 -28.06 -20.28 38.44
CA LEU A 599 -29.37 -20.36 37.80
C LEU A 599 -30.49 -20.34 38.84
N LEU A 600 -31.54 -19.59 38.57
CA LEU A 600 -32.75 -19.49 39.38
C LEU A 600 -33.94 -20.02 38.59
N ALA A 601 -34.75 -20.86 39.23
CA ALA A 601 -35.93 -21.45 38.60
C ALA A 601 -37.14 -21.42 39.53
N THR A 602 -38.25 -20.84 39.08
CA THR A 602 -39.52 -20.82 39.83
C THR A 602 -40.42 -21.95 39.37
N ASP A 603 -40.84 -22.80 40.29
CA ASP A 603 -41.79 -23.87 39.98
C ASP A 603 -43.23 -23.35 39.84
N THR A 604 -44.11 -24.17 39.28
CA THR A 604 -45.53 -23.82 39.09
C THR A 604 -46.28 -23.61 40.41
N ALA A 605 -45.74 -24.06 41.54
CA ALA A 605 -46.30 -23.80 42.87
C ALA A 605 -45.81 -22.46 43.46
N GLY A 606 -44.93 -21.74 42.76
CA GLY A 606 -44.41 -20.45 43.18
C GLY A 606 -43.23 -20.55 44.15
N VAL A 607 -42.53 -21.69 44.19
CA VAL A 607 -41.28 -21.82 44.95
C VAL A 607 -40.10 -21.50 44.02
N LEU A 608 -39.25 -20.58 44.47
CA LEU A 608 -37.99 -20.28 43.82
C LEU A 608 -36.89 -21.22 44.31
N TRP A 609 -36.16 -21.78 43.36
CA TRP A 609 -35.05 -22.70 43.56
C TRP A 609 -33.77 -22.11 42.97
N LEU A 610 -32.67 -22.23 43.72
CA LEU A 610 -31.32 -21.91 43.31
C LEU A 610 -30.62 -23.17 42.82
N TYR A 611 -29.98 -23.08 41.67
CA TYR A 611 -29.08 -24.07 41.09
C TYR A 611 -27.68 -23.45 41.02
N LYS A 612 -26.84 -23.82 41.98
CA LYS A 612 -25.49 -23.27 42.09
C LYS A 612 -24.62 -23.74 40.92
N GLY A 613 -23.92 -22.83 40.26
CA GLY A 613 -22.97 -23.14 39.19
C GLY A 613 -21.77 -23.93 39.73
N THR A 614 -21.33 -24.97 39.02
CA THR A 614 -20.15 -25.76 39.44
C THR A 614 -18.89 -25.40 38.67
N GLY A 615 -19.03 -24.78 37.49
CA GLY A 615 -17.92 -24.56 36.56
C GLY A 615 -17.49 -25.81 35.80
N SER A 616 -18.28 -26.89 35.82
CA SER A 616 -17.97 -28.15 35.15
C SER A 616 -19.06 -28.52 34.15
N TRP A 617 -18.71 -28.60 32.87
CA TRP A 617 -19.63 -28.99 31.79
C TRP A 617 -20.32 -30.36 31.99
N SER A 618 -19.68 -31.29 32.70
CA SER A 618 -20.25 -32.62 32.97
C SER A 618 -21.33 -32.62 34.05
N ALA A 619 -21.39 -31.56 34.86
CA ALA A 619 -22.33 -31.39 35.96
C ALA A 619 -22.51 -29.89 36.26
N PRO A 620 -23.11 -29.11 35.34
CA PRO A 620 -23.05 -27.64 35.37
C PRO A 620 -23.69 -27.02 36.61
N PHE A 621 -24.62 -27.74 37.26
CA PHE A 621 -25.30 -27.27 38.47
C PHE A 621 -25.23 -28.29 39.61
N ALA A 622 -25.12 -27.78 40.83
CA ALA A 622 -25.30 -28.57 42.04
C ALA A 622 -26.79 -28.92 42.29
N THR A 623 -27.06 -29.72 43.32
CA THR A 623 -28.43 -29.99 43.76
C THR A 623 -29.16 -28.70 44.13
N ARG A 624 -30.40 -28.54 43.66
CA ARG A 624 -31.19 -27.32 43.89
C ARG A 624 -31.42 -27.04 45.38
N VAL A 625 -31.35 -25.77 45.76
CA VAL A 625 -31.65 -25.27 47.11
C VAL A 625 -32.90 -24.41 47.06
N LYS A 626 -33.79 -24.55 48.06
CA LYS A 626 -35.00 -23.73 48.14
C LYS A 626 -34.65 -22.32 48.62
N VAL A 627 -34.98 -21.30 47.82
CA VAL A 627 -34.84 -19.89 48.22
C VAL A 627 -36.06 -19.45 49.02
N GLY A 628 -37.28 -19.72 48.51
CA GLY A 628 -38.52 -19.34 49.20
C GLY A 628 -39.78 -19.58 48.35
N ALA A 629 -40.95 -19.45 48.97
CA ALA A 629 -42.26 -19.51 48.28
C ALA A 629 -42.81 -18.10 47.99
N GLY A 630 -43.89 -18.00 47.20
CA GLY A 630 -44.58 -16.73 46.92
C GLY A 630 -44.21 -16.08 45.59
N TRP A 631 -43.40 -16.74 44.76
CA TRP A 631 -42.88 -16.21 43.50
C TRP A 631 -43.85 -16.31 42.31
N GLN A 632 -45.03 -16.90 42.51
CA GLN A 632 -46.10 -16.95 41.50
C GLN A 632 -46.67 -15.56 41.16
N VAL A 633 -46.42 -14.55 41.99
CA VAL A 633 -46.85 -13.16 41.75
C VAL A 633 -46.06 -12.48 40.61
N TYR A 634 -44.96 -13.10 40.17
CA TYR A 634 -44.06 -12.59 39.14
C TYR A 634 -44.30 -13.27 37.79
N ASN A 635 -44.35 -12.47 36.72
CA ASN A 635 -44.46 -12.96 35.35
C ASN A 635 -43.11 -13.01 34.61
N GLN A 636 -42.08 -12.31 35.11
CA GLN A 636 -40.71 -12.37 34.59
C GLN A 636 -39.70 -12.17 35.70
N LEU A 637 -38.63 -12.96 35.67
CA LEU A 637 -37.45 -12.82 36.51
C LEU A 637 -36.24 -12.65 35.58
N THR A 638 -35.31 -11.77 35.94
CA THR A 638 -34.10 -11.52 35.16
C THR A 638 -32.93 -11.35 36.11
N ALA A 639 -31.94 -12.23 36.01
CA ALA A 639 -30.63 -12.05 36.62
C ALA A 639 -29.88 -10.91 35.92
N VAL A 640 -29.33 -9.97 36.68
CA VAL A 640 -28.79 -8.70 36.14
C VAL A 640 -27.36 -8.42 36.59
N GLY A 641 -26.69 -9.38 37.24
CA GLY A 641 -25.44 -9.12 37.95
C GLY A 641 -25.64 -8.15 39.13
N ASP A 642 -24.56 -7.62 39.69
CA ASP A 642 -24.63 -6.65 40.79
C ASP A 642 -24.94 -5.23 40.28
N ILE A 643 -26.21 -4.83 40.35
CA ILE A 643 -26.65 -3.48 39.96
C ILE A 643 -26.82 -2.54 41.15
N ALA A 644 -26.86 -3.10 42.36
CA ALA A 644 -27.07 -2.36 43.60
C ALA A 644 -25.77 -2.02 44.35
N GLY A 645 -24.61 -2.45 43.84
CA GLY A 645 -23.29 -2.16 44.42
C GLY A 645 -22.98 -3.01 45.66
N THR A 646 -23.50 -4.23 45.72
CA THR A 646 -23.25 -5.21 46.79
C THR A 646 -22.19 -6.23 46.38
N THR A 647 -21.88 -7.22 47.22
CA THR A 647 -20.83 -8.22 46.88
C THR A 647 -21.36 -9.42 46.09
N ALA A 648 -22.64 -9.46 45.72
CA ALA A 648 -23.28 -10.58 45.06
C ALA A 648 -24.22 -10.09 43.95
N GLY A 649 -24.54 -10.96 43.00
CA GLY A 649 -25.44 -10.62 41.91
C GLY A 649 -26.90 -10.46 42.36
N ASP A 650 -27.59 -9.53 41.71
CA ASP A 650 -28.98 -9.17 41.98
C ASP A 650 -29.95 -9.84 41.00
N LEU A 651 -31.24 -9.73 41.32
CA LEU A 651 -32.36 -10.15 40.48
C LEU A 651 -33.37 -9.02 40.36
N VAL A 652 -33.89 -8.78 39.16
CA VAL A 652 -35.12 -7.98 38.99
C VAL A 652 -36.31 -8.89 38.69
N ALA A 653 -37.45 -8.56 39.28
CA ALA A 653 -38.67 -9.35 39.18
C ALA A 653 -39.87 -8.46 38.83
N ARG A 654 -40.53 -8.74 37.70
CA ARG A 654 -41.72 -8.00 37.26
C ARG A 654 -42.97 -8.73 37.69
N ASP A 655 -43.82 -8.06 38.46
CA ASP A 655 -45.10 -8.62 38.88
C ASP A 655 -46.17 -8.54 37.77
N THR A 656 -47.28 -9.24 37.98
CA THR A 656 -48.39 -9.27 37.00
C THR A 656 -49.07 -7.92 36.82
N ALA A 657 -48.86 -6.95 37.72
CA ALA A 657 -49.34 -5.59 37.59
C ALA A 657 -48.35 -4.68 36.83
N GLY A 658 -47.21 -5.21 36.39
CA GLY A 658 -46.18 -4.47 35.67
C GLY A 658 -45.27 -3.62 36.57
N VAL A 659 -45.23 -3.89 37.88
CA VAL A 659 -44.26 -3.28 38.79
C VAL A 659 -42.99 -4.11 38.80
N LEU A 660 -41.84 -3.45 38.61
CA LEU A 660 -40.53 -4.05 38.73
C LEU A 660 -39.99 -3.88 40.16
N TRP A 661 -39.44 -4.97 40.68
CA TRP A 661 -38.85 -5.06 42.01
C TRP A 661 -37.39 -5.50 41.89
N LEU A 662 -36.51 -4.87 42.67
CA LEU A 662 -35.12 -5.28 42.87
C LEU A 662 -35.04 -6.24 44.05
N TYR A 663 -34.36 -7.36 43.87
CA TYR A 663 -33.96 -8.30 44.91
C TYR A 663 -32.45 -8.32 45.00
N GLN A 664 -31.91 -7.73 46.06
CA GLN A 664 -30.45 -7.64 46.21
C GLN A 664 -29.89 -8.96 46.72
N GLY A 665 -28.82 -9.45 46.11
CA GLY A 665 -28.14 -10.66 46.53
C GLY A 665 -27.50 -10.49 47.92
N ASN A 666 -27.49 -11.54 48.73
CA ASN A 666 -26.81 -11.53 50.03
C ASN A 666 -25.51 -12.35 50.07
N GLY A 667 -25.08 -12.90 48.94
CA GLY A 667 -23.87 -13.71 48.82
C GLY A 667 -23.94 -15.09 49.47
N THR A 668 -25.13 -15.56 49.86
CA THR A 668 -25.32 -16.90 50.46
C THR A 668 -26.38 -17.72 49.70
N GLY A 669 -26.72 -17.30 48.48
CA GLY A 669 -27.78 -17.94 47.71
C GLY A 669 -29.21 -17.46 48.05
N ASN A 670 -29.35 -16.27 48.67
CA ASN A 670 -30.64 -15.68 49.00
C ASN A 670 -30.64 -14.16 48.78
N PHE A 671 -31.79 -13.52 48.99
CA PHE A 671 -32.00 -12.09 48.76
C PHE A 671 -32.33 -11.33 50.04
N THR A 672 -32.05 -10.03 50.04
CA THR A 672 -32.56 -9.10 51.05
C THR A 672 -34.02 -8.72 50.76
N THR A 673 -34.59 -7.83 51.58
CA THR A 673 -35.93 -7.28 51.35
C THR A 673 -35.99 -6.58 49.99
N ARG A 674 -36.98 -6.96 49.16
CA ARG A 674 -37.15 -6.37 47.83
C ARG A 674 -37.37 -4.85 47.88
N VAL A 675 -36.82 -4.13 46.92
CA VAL A 675 -37.02 -2.69 46.73
C VAL A 675 -37.88 -2.45 45.49
N ARG A 676 -38.84 -1.53 45.57
CA ARG A 676 -39.70 -1.17 44.43
C ARG A 676 -38.94 -0.27 43.47
N ILE A 677 -38.76 -0.69 42.22
CA ILE A 677 -38.18 0.16 41.16
C ILE A 677 -39.26 1.08 40.58
N GLY A 678 -40.41 0.53 40.18
CA GLY A 678 -41.50 1.33 39.60
C GLY A 678 -42.52 0.52 38.81
N ALA A 679 -43.61 1.16 38.37
CA ALA A 679 -44.65 0.57 37.53
C ALA A 679 -44.40 0.81 36.03
N GLY A 680 -45.20 0.19 35.15
CA GLY A 680 -45.17 0.40 33.70
C GLY A 680 -44.22 -0.51 32.92
N TRP A 681 -43.58 -1.48 33.58
CA TRP A 681 -42.64 -2.41 32.96
C TRP A 681 -43.32 -3.50 32.12
N ASN A 682 -44.65 -3.60 32.18
CA ASN A 682 -45.45 -4.39 31.24
C ASN A 682 -45.48 -3.80 29.82
N ALA A 683 -44.91 -2.61 29.61
CA ALA A 683 -44.67 -2.05 28.27
C ALA A 683 -43.60 -2.83 27.46
N PHE A 684 -42.77 -3.64 28.13
CA PHE A 684 -41.73 -4.47 27.52
C PHE A 684 -42.14 -5.94 27.52
N SER A 685 -41.84 -6.69 26.47
CA SER A 685 -42.05 -8.14 26.44
C SER A 685 -40.89 -8.91 27.07
N HIS A 686 -39.67 -8.37 26.99
CA HIS A 686 -38.45 -9.01 27.49
C HIS A 686 -37.61 -8.05 28.33
N LEU A 687 -37.05 -8.56 29.43
CA LEU A 687 -36.06 -7.92 30.27
C LEU A 687 -34.84 -8.84 30.30
N VAL A 688 -33.68 -8.33 29.88
CA VAL A 688 -32.46 -9.11 29.62
C VAL A 688 -31.32 -8.50 30.41
N GLY A 689 -30.67 -9.28 31.26
CA GLY A 689 -29.41 -8.88 31.89
C GLY A 689 -28.32 -8.91 30.84
N ALA A 690 -27.67 -7.76 30.59
CA ALA A 690 -26.80 -7.59 29.42
C ALA A 690 -25.32 -7.46 29.79
N GLY A 691 -24.96 -7.61 31.07
CA GLY A 691 -23.63 -7.23 31.54
C GLY A 691 -23.39 -5.72 31.34
N ASP A 692 -22.13 -5.29 31.39
CA ASP A 692 -21.78 -3.88 31.30
C ASP A 692 -21.74 -3.40 29.84
N VAL A 693 -22.89 -3.00 29.30
CA VAL A 693 -23.00 -2.52 27.91
C VAL A 693 -22.60 -1.05 27.76
N THR A 694 -22.35 -0.35 28.88
CA THR A 694 -21.95 1.06 28.87
C THR A 694 -20.49 1.30 29.27
N ALA A 695 -19.74 0.23 29.51
CA ALA A 695 -18.33 0.20 29.92
C ALA A 695 -18.05 1.07 31.16
N ASP A 696 -18.96 1.03 32.15
CA ASP A 696 -18.86 1.82 33.39
C ASP A 696 -18.50 1.03 34.65
N GLY A 697 -18.21 -0.25 34.47
CA GLY A 697 -17.86 -1.24 35.49
C GLY A 697 -19.07 -1.85 36.19
N ARG A 698 -20.31 -1.55 35.77
CA ARG A 698 -21.53 -2.14 36.33
C ARG A 698 -22.37 -2.82 35.25
N PRO A 699 -23.00 -3.95 35.56
CA PRO A 699 -23.91 -4.59 34.63
C PRO A 699 -25.19 -3.76 34.44
N ASP A 700 -25.76 -3.87 33.26
CA ASP A 700 -26.90 -3.10 32.78
C ASP A 700 -28.05 -4.03 32.36
N LEU A 701 -29.24 -3.45 32.14
CA LEU A 701 -30.43 -4.17 31.72
C LEU A 701 -30.90 -3.68 30.33
N ILE A 702 -31.24 -4.60 29.44
CA ILE A 702 -31.96 -4.30 28.19
C ILE A 702 -33.44 -4.61 28.39
N ALA A 703 -34.31 -3.67 28.01
CA ALA A 703 -35.76 -3.88 27.97
C ALA A 703 -36.25 -3.76 26.53
N HIS A 704 -36.86 -4.83 26.01
CA HIS A 704 -37.33 -4.92 24.64
C HIS A 704 -38.85 -5.16 24.58
N GLY A 705 -39.55 -4.49 23.67
CA GLY A 705 -40.96 -4.72 23.41
C GLY A 705 -41.48 -3.99 22.17
N ALA A 706 -42.80 -4.06 21.96
CA ALA A 706 -43.46 -3.46 20.80
C ALA A 706 -43.26 -1.93 20.69
N ASN A 707 -42.99 -1.27 21.82
CA ASN A 707 -42.73 0.17 21.89
C ASN A 707 -41.24 0.55 21.73
N GLY A 708 -40.38 -0.41 21.38
CA GLY A 708 -38.95 -0.22 21.18
C GLY A 708 -38.07 -0.93 22.20
N THR A 709 -36.76 -0.71 22.07
CA THR A 709 -35.72 -1.26 22.95
C THR A 709 -35.03 -0.11 23.69
N TYR A 710 -34.73 -0.33 24.97
CA TYR A 710 -34.02 0.63 25.81
C TYR A 710 -32.94 -0.06 26.62
N VAL A 711 -31.84 0.66 26.86
CA VAL A 711 -30.82 0.28 27.84
C VAL A 711 -31.12 0.99 29.14
N TYR A 712 -31.11 0.25 30.24
CA TYR A 712 -31.27 0.73 31.59
C TYR A 712 -29.91 0.62 32.27
N ARG A 713 -29.18 1.73 32.25
CA ARG A 713 -27.84 1.84 32.81
C ARG A 713 -27.87 1.78 34.32
N SER A 714 -27.07 0.91 34.92
CA SER A 714 -27.01 0.77 36.37
C SER A 714 -26.34 1.97 37.06
N THR A 715 -26.95 2.43 38.15
CA THR A 715 -26.41 3.53 38.96
C THR A 715 -25.61 3.06 40.17
N GLY A 716 -25.63 1.76 40.48
CA GLY A 716 -25.08 1.21 41.71
C GLY A 716 -25.90 1.56 42.97
N SER A 717 -27.14 2.02 42.83
CA SER A 717 -28.00 2.41 43.94
C SER A 717 -29.30 1.60 43.99
N PRO A 718 -29.61 0.91 45.10
CA PRO A 718 -30.83 0.11 45.19
C PRO A 718 -32.13 0.92 45.14
N THR A 719 -32.10 2.22 45.48
CA THR A 719 -33.28 3.09 45.49
C THR A 719 -33.51 3.82 44.18
N ALA A 720 -32.51 3.84 43.29
CA ALA A 720 -32.61 4.42 41.96
C ALA A 720 -31.75 3.60 40.97
N PRO A 721 -32.01 2.30 40.79
CA PRO A 721 -31.05 1.37 40.20
C PRO A 721 -30.72 1.64 38.74
N PHE A 722 -31.60 2.34 38.01
CA PHE A 722 -31.40 2.55 36.58
C PHE A 722 -31.59 3.99 36.12
N SER A 723 -30.78 4.39 35.15
CA SER A 723 -31.05 5.50 34.24
C SER A 723 -31.38 4.97 32.84
N ARG A 724 -32.51 5.40 32.27
CA ARG A 724 -32.96 4.90 30.96
C ARG A 724 -32.28 5.65 29.81
N GLN A 725 -31.75 4.89 28.85
CA GLN A 725 -31.12 5.37 27.62
C GLN A 725 -31.79 4.74 26.38
N ALA A 726 -31.87 5.52 25.30
CA ALA A 726 -32.33 5.01 24.02
C ALA A 726 -31.23 4.23 23.31
N THR A 727 -31.60 3.23 22.50
CA THR A 727 -30.70 2.42 21.68
C THR A 727 -31.30 2.18 20.30
N SER A 728 -30.44 2.00 19.30
CA SER A 728 -30.85 1.56 17.95
C SER A 728 -31.07 0.05 17.85
N LEU A 729 -30.77 -0.72 18.89
CA LEU A 729 -30.95 -2.17 18.91
C LEU A 729 -32.43 -2.53 18.62
N TYR A 730 -32.66 -3.26 17.53
CA TYR A 730 -33.98 -3.65 17.02
C TYR A 730 -34.92 -2.48 16.66
N ALA A 731 -34.39 -1.27 16.43
CA ALA A 731 -35.21 -0.15 15.98
C ALA A 731 -35.95 -0.49 14.68
N GLY A 732 -37.28 -0.40 14.69
CA GLY A 732 -38.13 -0.76 13.54
C GLY A 732 -38.36 -2.27 13.36
N GLU A 733 -37.81 -3.13 14.23
CA GLU A 733 -37.91 -4.59 14.13
C GLU A 733 -38.81 -5.22 15.20
N GLY A 734 -39.60 -4.42 15.96
CA GLY A 734 -40.20 -4.78 17.25
C GLY A 734 -41.15 -5.97 17.33
N GLY A 735 -41.51 -6.62 16.21
CA GLY A 735 -42.28 -7.86 16.18
C GLY A 735 -41.51 -9.07 15.62
N ARG A 736 -40.26 -8.88 15.20
CA ARG A 736 -39.45 -9.92 14.53
C ARG A 736 -39.02 -11.02 15.50
N PHE A 737 -38.68 -10.63 16.73
CA PHE A 737 -38.11 -11.52 17.74
C PHE A 737 -39.16 -11.94 18.76
N ASN A 738 -39.27 -13.25 18.97
CA ASN A 738 -40.19 -13.84 19.95
C ASN A 738 -39.49 -14.37 21.20
N ALA A 739 -38.17 -14.27 21.25
CA ALA A 739 -37.34 -14.45 22.44
C ALA A 739 -36.09 -13.57 22.30
N VAL A 740 -35.70 -12.90 23.39
CA VAL A 740 -34.45 -12.13 23.51
C VAL A 740 -33.82 -12.51 24.85
N ALA A 741 -32.53 -12.82 24.84
CA ALA A 741 -31.78 -13.38 25.96
C ALA A 741 -30.34 -12.86 26.01
#